data_AF-A0A8H7K9J2-F1
#
_entry.id   AF-A0A8H7K9J2-F1
#
_cell.length_a   1.000
_cell.length_b   1.000
_cell.length_c   1.000
_cell.angle_alpha   90.00
_cell.angle_beta   90.00
_cell.angle_gamma   90.00
#
_symmetry.space_group_name_H-M   'P 1'
#
loop_
_entity.id
_entity.type
_entity.pdbx_description
1 polymer ?
#
loop_
_entity_poly.entity_id
_entity_poly.type
_entity_poly.pdbx_seq_one_letter_code
_entity_poly.pdbx_strand_id
1 'polypeptide(L)'
;MDRLYNKLAKSRHRTHQKKELVIINIQTRQPIAADPARPSIAQLPDPIVRNVLLCVKEARPELLPLIASLSSSLYEQARYVQHHEVHIDLNNRKHVLDRLHLIQRLDQLVAIRVLRVDGECHPNDDDTMGEILDHLASIVPAMTGLRDVHWHAHHARPLLPTFSVKSLDLHAPIPIPSSILAALSVGCRVHTSLNCHAINEGHAQTRTFLQGLEGNQNLQTLSIRVLYTGETMGAETMRGLTKVLLSCPNLTRIPKIHVWFPQGGCYSYGPTFGEGPYTGFYFPDGEMLKPLEELGIGMYPWGREGARWQLGYRLKGLEQDYWVKNLDWSQLTRLNGCLEPEMSQAFPMLTNLREIDLTDYWNYKLAQEFLRAITSPLEQMILPSWESIGSKPEPISQFGGALRELKIGGGGASAMTALDLAQLSMDLTHLEHLAIHLEWNRDKEDWPFGHLKAIAALPRLRSAELWFRLICGRPPQLTYSVAHRLFCYLNDHNSGLQRLTLHSGVPTPNRIDPFSSDVDVTPSWSMRNSVTFECEMAYDYDPHTEDGQRCKASIWCKELSVEMNAKLRQLEQETNRKQPNVITLDPAGVLLRAALDGPLDSAEWRAWRSEQLRLYGPLPGSADEFAKEIEDYWARLNSPFSPKLLFKELREYAKEKYPGAFGKSRGKKRTQT
;
A
#
# COMPACT_ATOMS: atom_id res chain seq x y z
N MET A 1 13.50 55.83 8.03
CA MET A 1 13.33 54.56 7.29
C MET A 1 14.67 53.92 6.92
N ASP A 2 15.69 54.68 6.51
CA ASP A 2 17.02 54.13 6.14
C ASP A 2 17.92 53.61 7.29
N ARG A 3 17.56 53.87 8.55
CA ARG A 3 18.22 53.25 9.72
C ARG A 3 17.63 51.90 10.15
N LEU A 4 16.40 51.59 9.72
CA LEU A 4 15.76 50.28 9.94
C LEU A 4 16.12 49.30 8.82
N TYR A 5 16.30 49.79 7.58
CA TYR A 5 16.75 49.00 6.44
C TYR A 5 18.20 48.50 6.61
N ASN A 6 19.09 49.33 7.17
CA ASN A 6 20.49 48.94 7.42
C ASN A 6 20.68 48.00 8.63
N LYS A 7 19.73 47.94 9.57
CA LYS A 7 19.73 46.95 10.66
C LYS A 7 19.21 45.58 10.21
N LEU A 8 18.26 45.54 9.27
CA LEU A 8 17.76 44.29 8.66
C LEU A 8 18.75 43.71 7.64
N ALA A 9 19.49 44.55 6.91
CA ALA A 9 20.55 44.09 6.00
C ALA A 9 21.77 43.50 6.73
N LYS A 10 22.16 44.05 7.89
CA LYS A 10 23.22 43.47 8.75
C LYS A 10 22.79 42.24 9.56
N SER A 11 21.48 42.03 9.73
CA SER A 11 20.93 40.81 10.35
C SER A 11 20.82 39.63 9.39
N ARG A 12 20.71 39.87 8.08
CA ARG A 12 20.63 38.82 7.05
C ARG A 12 21.98 38.29 6.55
N HIS A 13 23.09 38.91 6.93
CA HIS A 13 24.45 38.41 6.65
C HIS A 13 25.15 37.75 7.85
N ARG A 14 24.43 37.54 8.96
CA ARG A 14 24.97 36.82 10.15
C ARG A 14 24.34 35.45 10.43
N THR A 15 23.41 34.99 9.61
CA THR A 15 22.73 33.68 9.77
C THR A 15 23.11 32.62 8.74
N HIS A 16 24.20 32.83 7.98
CA HIS A 16 24.96 31.78 7.29
C HIS A 16 26.27 31.47 8.02
N GLN A 17 26.28 31.53 9.36
CA GLN A 17 27.27 30.74 10.08
C GLN A 17 26.88 29.27 9.86
N LYS A 18 27.76 28.54 9.16
CA LYS A 18 27.89 27.08 9.25
C LYS A 18 27.46 26.67 10.66
N LYS A 19 26.28 26.05 10.79
CA LYS A 19 26.04 25.18 11.94
C LYS A 19 27.07 24.08 11.79
N GLU A 20 28.23 24.28 12.40
CA GLU A 20 29.10 23.17 12.73
C GLU A 20 28.22 22.20 13.51
N LEU A 21 27.84 21.12 12.84
CA LEU A 21 27.30 19.94 13.49
C LEU A 21 28.34 19.57 14.55
N VAL A 22 28.01 19.85 15.81
CA VAL A 22 28.80 19.45 16.96
C VAL A 22 28.95 17.94 16.86
N ILE A 23 30.14 17.48 16.48
CA ILE A 23 30.53 16.09 16.67
C ILE A 23 30.55 15.93 18.18
N ILE A 24 29.51 15.31 18.74
CA ILE A 24 29.51 14.92 20.15
C ILE A 24 30.60 13.86 20.25
N ASN A 25 31.77 14.30 20.68
CA ASN A 25 32.89 13.43 20.98
C ASN A 25 32.51 12.69 22.26
N ILE A 26 31.81 11.55 22.12
CA ILE A 26 31.49 10.66 23.23
C ILE A 26 32.83 10.19 23.77
N GLN A 27 33.27 10.79 24.88
CA GLN A 27 34.46 10.34 25.59
C GLN A 27 34.36 8.82 25.76
N THR A 28 35.42 8.12 25.36
CA THR A 28 35.58 6.67 25.36
C THR A 28 35.16 6.08 26.71
N ARG A 29 33.88 5.71 26.83
CA ARG A 29 33.42 4.87 27.93
C ARG A 29 33.88 3.46 27.60
N GLN A 30 35.02 3.05 28.16
CA GLN A 30 35.36 1.63 28.16
C GLN A 30 34.21 0.90 28.87
N PRO A 31 33.63 -0.15 28.25
CA PRO A 31 32.51 -0.86 28.84
C PRO A 31 32.99 -1.54 30.13
N ILE A 32 32.49 -1.08 31.27
CA ILE A 32 32.69 -1.77 32.55
C ILE A 32 31.72 -2.95 32.53
N ALA A 33 32.25 -4.18 32.56
CA ALA A 33 31.42 -5.37 32.66
C ALA A 33 30.62 -5.31 33.97
N ALA A 34 29.29 -5.35 33.87
CA ALA A 34 28.42 -5.43 35.06
C ALA A 34 28.60 -6.77 35.80
N ASP A 35 29.11 -7.79 35.11
CA ASP A 35 29.47 -9.11 35.64
C ASP A 35 30.73 -9.61 34.90
N PRO A 36 31.87 -9.85 35.60
CA PRO A 36 33.08 -10.41 34.98
C PRO A 36 32.88 -11.79 34.33
N ALA A 37 31.83 -12.53 34.74
CA ALA A 37 31.49 -13.84 34.17
C ALA A 37 30.66 -13.75 32.88
N ARG A 38 30.20 -12.55 32.48
CA ARG A 38 29.37 -12.34 31.28
C ARG A 38 30.03 -11.30 30.36
N PRO A 39 30.54 -11.69 29.17
CA PRO A 39 31.15 -10.74 28.26
C PRO A 39 30.12 -9.71 27.78
N SER A 40 30.52 -8.45 27.71
CA SER A 40 29.70 -7.36 27.18
C SER A 40 29.51 -7.53 25.67
N ILE A 41 28.36 -7.13 25.13
CA ILE A 41 28.15 -7.04 23.68
C ILE A 41 29.24 -6.20 23.01
N ALA A 42 29.73 -5.15 23.68
CA ALA A 42 30.81 -4.29 23.16
C ALA A 42 32.19 -4.99 23.09
N GLN A 43 32.33 -6.20 23.63
CA GLN A 43 33.54 -7.02 23.56
C GLN A 43 33.45 -8.11 22.48
N LEU A 44 32.29 -8.27 21.83
CA LEU A 44 32.13 -9.20 20.73
C LEU A 44 32.77 -8.64 19.45
N PRO A 45 33.22 -9.51 18.52
CA PRO A 45 33.67 -9.08 17.20
C PRO A 45 32.61 -8.25 16.47
N ASP A 46 33.02 -7.17 15.81
CA ASP A 46 32.16 -6.26 15.05
C ASP A 46 31.11 -6.95 14.17
N PRO A 47 31.41 -8.03 13.41
CA PRO A 47 30.40 -8.72 12.61
C PRO A 47 29.25 -9.30 13.44
N ILE A 48 29.56 -9.82 14.64
CA ILE A 48 28.56 -10.38 15.55
C ILE A 48 27.72 -9.24 16.15
N VAL A 49 28.36 -8.14 16.57
CA VAL A 49 27.67 -6.96 17.09
C VAL A 49 26.71 -6.39 16.03
N ARG A 50 27.15 -6.27 14.78
CA ARG A 50 26.31 -5.81 13.65
C ARG A 50 25.10 -6.72 13.43
N ASN A 51 25.29 -8.04 13.51
CA ASN A 51 24.18 -9.00 13.38
C ASN A 51 23.16 -8.85 14.53
N VAL A 52 23.64 -8.67 15.76
CA VAL A 52 22.74 -8.42 16.90
C VAL A 52 21.98 -7.11 16.71
N LEU A 53 22.66 -6.03 16.32
CA LEU A 53 22.04 -4.73 16.07
C LEU A 53 21.06 -4.76 14.89
N LEU A 54 21.31 -5.62 13.89
CA LEU A 54 20.35 -5.89 12.80
C LEU A 54 19.08 -6.53 13.34
N CYS A 55 19.18 -7.59 14.15
CA CYS A 55 18.01 -8.19 14.79
C CYS A 55 17.26 -7.18 15.68
N VAL A 56 17.98 -6.30 16.38
CA VAL A 56 17.36 -5.21 17.15
C VAL A 56 16.66 -4.21 16.23
N LYS A 57 17.27 -3.82 15.11
CA LYS A 57 16.66 -2.92 14.12
C LYS A 57 15.34 -3.47 13.59
N GLU A 58 15.28 -4.78 13.33
CA GLU A 58 14.11 -5.47 12.80
C GLU A 58 13.02 -5.64 13.86
N ALA A 59 13.38 -5.98 15.10
CA ALA A 59 12.42 -6.25 16.15
C ALA A 59 11.92 -4.98 16.87
N ARG A 60 12.83 -4.04 17.16
CA ARG A 60 12.62 -2.84 18.00
C ARG A 60 13.57 -1.70 17.59
N PRO A 61 13.33 -1.04 16.44
CA PRO A 61 14.23 0.00 15.90
C PRO A 61 14.44 1.18 16.86
N GLU A 62 13.48 1.47 17.74
CA GLU A 62 13.54 2.53 18.75
C GLU A 62 14.61 2.30 19.83
N LEU A 63 15.13 1.07 19.96
CA LEU A 63 16.21 0.75 20.89
C LEU A 63 17.59 1.06 20.30
N LEU A 64 17.73 1.23 18.98
CA LEU A 64 19.03 1.55 18.36
C LEU A 64 19.65 2.85 18.89
N PRO A 65 18.93 3.97 19.03
CA PRO A 65 19.49 5.18 19.63
C PRO A 65 19.94 4.98 21.08
N LEU A 66 19.19 4.17 21.85
CA LEU A 66 19.55 3.84 23.22
C LEU A 66 20.86 3.05 23.26
N ILE A 67 20.99 2.01 22.43
CA ILE A 67 22.21 1.20 22.34
C ILE A 67 23.40 2.04 21.86
N ALA A 68 23.18 2.91 20.87
CA ALA A 68 24.19 3.84 20.37
C ALA A 68 24.68 4.81 21.46
N SER A 69 23.88 5.09 22.50
CA SER A 69 24.28 5.96 23.60
C SER A 69 25.16 5.28 24.67
N LEU A 70 25.26 3.94 24.64
CA LEU A 70 25.96 3.16 25.68
C LEU A 70 27.48 3.22 25.57
N SER A 71 28.03 3.24 24.34
CA SER A 71 29.47 3.37 24.10
C SER A 71 29.76 3.91 22.70
N SER A 72 30.97 4.43 22.48
CA SER A 72 31.41 4.94 21.18
C SER A 72 31.52 3.83 20.12
N SER A 73 32.00 2.64 20.49
CA SER A 73 32.01 1.47 19.60
C SER A 73 30.59 1.08 19.18
N LEU A 74 29.66 0.96 20.13
CA LEU A 74 28.26 0.65 19.81
C LEU A 74 27.59 1.76 19.00
N TYR A 75 27.96 3.02 19.22
CA TYR A 75 27.52 4.14 18.38
C TYR A 75 27.92 3.94 16.92
N GLU A 76 29.20 3.64 16.65
CA GLU A 76 29.71 3.41 15.29
C GLU A 76 29.01 2.21 14.63
N GLN A 77 28.86 1.09 15.34
CA GLN A 77 28.17 -0.10 14.82
C GLN A 77 26.68 0.15 14.58
N ALA A 78 26.00 0.85 15.49
CA ALA A 78 24.58 1.19 15.35
C ALA A 78 24.36 2.15 14.17
N ARG A 79 25.25 3.12 13.96
CA ARG A 79 25.21 3.99 12.79
C ARG A 79 25.46 3.21 11.50
N TYR A 80 26.44 2.31 11.49
CA TYR A 80 26.70 1.41 10.36
C TYR A 80 25.43 0.63 9.97
N VAL A 81 24.78 -0.01 10.94
CA VAL A 81 23.53 -0.78 10.72
C VAL A 81 22.33 0.11 10.37
N GLN A 82 22.26 1.32 10.92
CA GLN A 82 21.25 2.31 10.56
C GLN A 82 21.31 2.64 9.06
N HIS A 83 22.52 2.76 8.50
CA HIS A 83 22.75 3.09 7.08
C HIS A 83 22.70 1.89 6.12
N HIS A 84 22.44 0.66 6.59
CA HIS A 84 22.22 -0.48 5.69
C HIS A 84 21.10 -0.23 4.67
N GLU A 85 20.12 0.59 5.02
CA GLU A 85 19.04 0.99 4.12
C GLU A 85 18.99 2.52 4.06
N VAL A 86 19.20 3.06 2.87
CA VAL A 86 19.12 4.50 2.61
C VAL A 86 17.94 4.75 1.69
N HIS A 87 16.92 5.40 2.25
CA HIS A 87 15.76 5.87 1.50
C HIS A 87 15.94 7.35 1.10
N ILE A 88 15.83 7.63 -0.20
CA ILE A 88 15.86 8.93 -0.84
C ILE A 88 14.45 9.23 -1.35
N ASP A 89 13.79 10.19 -0.71
CA ASP A 89 12.48 10.68 -1.13
C ASP A 89 12.65 11.96 -1.95
N LEU A 90 12.49 11.86 -3.28
CA LEU A 90 12.60 12.98 -4.21
C LEU A 90 11.40 13.94 -4.11
N ASN A 91 10.30 13.58 -3.43
CA ASN A 91 9.22 14.51 -3.09
C ASN A 91 9.59 15.38 -1.89
N ASN A 92 10.40 14.85 -0.97
CA ASN A 92 10.91 15.56 0.19
C ASN A 92 12.42 15.84 0.08
N ARG A 93 12.78 16.68 -0.90
CA ARG A 93 14.17 17.02 -1.25
C ARG A 93 14.95 17.72 -0.14
N LYS A 94 14.24 18.31 0.83
CA LYS A 94 14.85 19.06 1.94
C LYS A 94 15.72 18.08 2.74
N HIS A 95 17.02 18.37 2.77
CA HIS A 95 18.05 17.58 3.46
C HIS A 95 18.50 16.28 2.80
N VAL A 96 18.04 15.95 1.58
CA VAL A 96 18.56 14.76 0.87
C VAL A 96 20.06 14.89 0.60
N LEU A 97 20.48 16.01 -0.01
CA LEU A 97 21.89 16.30 -0.24
C LEU A 97 22.69 16.37 1.08
N ASP A 98 22.15 17.05 2.10
CA ASP A 98 22.77 17.13 3.42
C ASP A 98 23.02 15.73 4.01
N ARG A 99 22.04 14.82 3.86
CA ARG A 99 22.14 13.44 4.34
C ARG A 99 23.16 12.63 3.54
N LEU A 100 23.19 12.74 2.21
CA LEU A 100 24.18 12.05 1.38
C LEU A 100 25.59 12.53 1.69
N HIS A 101 25.79 13.85 1.81
CA HIS A 101 27.06 14.42 2.26
C HIS A 101 27.44 13.98 3.66
N LEU A 102 26.49 13.87 4.59
CA LEU A 102 26.77 13.38 5.94
C LEU A 102 27.25 11.93 5.90
N ILE A 103 26.56 11.04 5.17
CA ILE A 103 26.96 9.63 5.04
C ILE A 103 28.36 9.52 4.43
N GLN A 104 28.64 10.30 3.39
CA GLN A 104 29.94 10.35 2.76
C GLN A 104 31.03 10.84 3.73
N ARG A 105 30.75 11.91 4.48
CA ARG A 105 31.70 12.46 5.46
C ARG A 105 31.97 11.51 6.64
N LEU A 106 31.01 10.65 6.97
CA LEU A 106 31.15 9.63 8.00
C LEU A 106 31.79 8.32 7.48
N ASP A 107 32.19 8.26 6.21
CA ASP A 107 32.73 7.06 5.55
C ASP A 107 31.80 5.83 5.66
N GLN A 108 30.48 6.08 5.59
CA GLN A 108 29.44 5.05 5.78
C GLN A 108 28.82 4.57 4.47
N LEU A 109 29.36 4.98 3.32
CA LEU A 109 28.86 4.55 2.00
C LEU A 109 28.98 3.03 1.83
N VAL A 110 30.05 2.42 2.34
CA VAL A 110 30.27 0.96 2.31
C VAL A 110 29.26 0.17 3.14
N ALA A 111 28.59 0.83 4.10
CA ALA A 111 27.58 0.20 4.94
C ALA A 111 26.25 0.01 4.19
N ILE A 112 26.00 0.79 3.15
CA ILE A 112 24.74 0.77 2.40
C ILE A 112 24.61 -0.58 1.69
N ARG A 113 23.52 -1.30 2.00
CA ARG A 113 23.13 -2.56 1.37
C ARG A 113 21.95 -2.39 0.44
N VAL A 114 21.02 -1.51 0.81
CA VAL A 114 19.79 -1.22 0.09
C VAL A 114 19.68 0.27 -0.14
N LEU A 115 19.54 0.66 -1.41
CA LEU A 115 19.24 2.02 -1.82
C LEU A 115 17.81 2.07 -2.31
N ARG A 116 16.94 2.85 -1.66
CA ARG A 116 15.57 3.10 -2.13
C ARG A 116 15.46 4.54 -2.62
N VAL A 117 14.94 4.72 -3.83
CA VAL A 117 14.69 6.03 -4.42
C VAL A 117 13.23 6.10 -4.83
N ASP A 118 12.49 6.94 -4.14
CA ASP A 118 11.05 7.15 -4.33
C ASP A 118 10.79 8.63 -4.65
N GLY A 119 9.65 8.94 -5.26
CA GLY A 119 9.30 10.33 -5.61
C GLY A 119 8.40 10.46 -6.82
N GLU A 120 8.11 11.70 -7.20
CA GLU A 120 7.37 12.09 -8.40
C GLU A 120 8.14 13.21 -9.10
N CYS A 121 8.07 13.26 -10.43
CA CYS A 121 8.58 14.37 -11.23
C CYS A 121 7.41 15.27 -11.59
N HIS A 122 7.47 16.53 -11.19
CA HIS A 122 6.60 17.59 -11.67
C HIS A 122 7.32 18.40 -12.76
N PRO A 123 6.63 18.82 -13.83
CA PRO A 123 7.23 19.60 -14.91
C PRO A 123 7.80 20.96 -14.48
N ASN A 124 7.51 21.42 -13.25
CA ASN A 124 8.06 22.65 -12.66
C ASN A 124 9.15 22.37 -11.61
N ASP A 125 9.69 21.15 -11.57
CA ASP A 125 10.70 20.78 -10.59
C ASP A 125 12.05 21.46 -10.84
N ASP A 126 12.50 22.16 -9.79
CA ASP A 126 13.75 22.90 -9.69
C ASP A 126 14.99 22.02 -9.95
N ASP A 127 16.10 22.63 -10.38
CA ASP A 127 17.39 21.98 -10.71
C ASP A 127 17.93 21.04 -9.62
N THR A 128 17.44 21.18 -8.37
CA THR A 128 17.81 20.36 -7.20
C THR A 128 17.61 18.86 -7.41
N MET A 129 16.62 18.41 -8.20
CA MET A 129 16.46 16.97 -8.47
C MET A 129 17.64 16.43 -9.29
N GLY A 130 18.05 17.18 -10.32
CA GLY A 130 19.25 16.86 -11.11
C GLY A 130 20.49 16.79 -10.22
N GLU A 131 20.69 17.78 -9.35
CA GLU A 131 21.81 17.79 -8.40
C GLU A 131 21.83 16.57 -7.46
N ILE A 132 20.67 16.15 -6.94
CA ILE A 132 20.56 14.95 -6.10
C ILE A 132 20.97 13.70 -6.89
N LEU A 133 20.44 13.53 -8.10
CA LEU A 133 20.70 12.36 -8.92
C LEU A 133 22.16 12.31 -9.40
N ASP A 134 22.73 13.47 -9.76
CA ASP A 134 24.14 13.59 -10.15
C ASP A 134 25.07 13.30 -8.96
N HIS A 135 24.75 13.84 -7.79
CA HIS A 135 25.52 13.53 -6.58
C HIS A 135 25.40 12.05 -6.23
N LEU A 136 24.20 11.46 -6.30
CA LEU A 136 23.99 10.03 -6.07
C LEU A 136 24.84 9.19 -7.04
N ALA A 137 24.82 9.53 -8.34
CA ALA A 137 25.66 8.88 -9.34
C ALA A 137 27.15 8.95 -9.01
N SER A 138 27.62 10.06 -8.42
CA SER A 138 29.02 10.21 -8.01
C SER A 138 29.43 9.33 -6.82
N ILE A 139 28.50 8.98 -5.92
CA ILE A 139 28.80 8.22 -4.70
C ILE A 139 28.46 6.73 -4.80
N VAL A 140 27.58 6.31 -5.72
CA VAL A 140 27.23 4.89 -5.94
C VAL A 140 28.47 3.99 -6.13
N PRO A 141 29.53 4.38 -6.87
CA PRO A 141 30.74 3.56 -6.98
C PRO A 141 31.42 3.25 -5.64
N ALA A 142 31.28 4.12 -4.63
CA ALA A 142 31.84 3.92 -3.30
C ALA A 142 30.93 3.07 -2.38
N MET A 143 29.70 2.77 -2.79
CA MET A 143 28.78 1.87 -2.09
C MET A 143 29.10 0.40 -2.38
N THR A 144 30.32 -0.04 -2.07
CA THR A 144 30.80 -1.41 -2.36
C THR A 144 29.98 -2.51 -1.66
N GLY A 145 29.21 -2.15 -0.64
CA GLY A 145 28.30 -3.03 0.05
C GLY A 145 26.94 -3.21 -0.60
N LEU A 146 26.58 -2.41 -1.61
CA LEU A 146 25.25 -2.35 -2.21
C LEU A 146 24.85 -3.70 -2.82
N ARG A 147 23.64 -4.13 -2.51
CA ARG A 147 23.04 -5.39 -2.95
C ARG A 147 21.77 -5.15 -3.74
N ASP A 148 20.95 -4.19 -3.28
CA ASP A 148 19.64 -3.95 -3.85
C ASP A 148 19.41 -2.45 -4.09
N VAL A 149 18.92 -2.12 -5.27
CA VAL A 149 18.49 -0.78 -5.66
C VAL A 149 17.00 -0.86 -5.99
N HIS A 150 16.19 -0.24 -5.14
CA HIS A 150 14.77 -0.06 -5.38
C HIS A 150 14.54 1.33 -5.96
N TRP A 151 14.03 1.38 -7.18
CA TRP A 151 13.72 2.62 -7.87
C TRP A 151 12.22 2.69 -8.12
N HIS A 152 11.51 3.33 -7.20
CA HIS A 152 10.07 3.57 -7.31
C HIS A 152 9.77 5.07 -7.30
N ALA A 153 10.59 5.81 -8.05
CA ALA A 153 10.43 7.23 -8.27
C ALA A 153 9.18 7.60 -9.09
N HIS A 154 8.12 6.77 -9.07
CA HIS A 154 6.79 6.92 -9.72
C HIS A 154 5.66 6.28 -8.91
N HIS A 155 5.77 6.28 -7.58
CA HIS A 155 4.62 5.96 -6.75
C HIS A 155 3.64 7.12 -6.80
N ALA A 156 2.85 7.16 -7.88
CA ALA A 156 1.50 7.65 -7.78
C ALA A 156 0.92 6.97 -6.54
N ARG A 157 0.52 7.77 -5.55
CA ARG A 157 -0.44 7.30 -4.55
C ARG A 157 -1.54 6.54 -5.30
N PRO A 158 -2.25 5.60 -4.66
CA PRO A 158 -3.59 5.26 -5.11
C PRO A 158 -4.42 6.53 -4.96
N LEU A 159 -4.23 7.47 -5.89
CA LEU A 159 -5.08 8.61 -6.06
C LEU A 159 -6.39 7.99 -6.46
N LEU A 160 -7.32 8.04 -5.51
CA LEU A 160 -8.74 8.21 -5.78
C LEU A 160 -8.90 8.86 -7.16
N PRO A 161 -9.82 8.38 -8.01
CA PRO A 161 -10.07 8.97 -9.31
C PRO A 161 -10.76 10.34 -9.10
N THR A 162 -10.04 11.31 -8.54
CA THR A 162 -10.38 12.71 -8.62
C THR A 162 -10.09 13.10 -10.05
N PHE A 163 -11.13 13.13 -10.87
CA PHE A 163 -11.16 13.72 -12.20
C PHE A 163 -10.98 15.25 -12.12
N SER A 164 -9.95 15.71 -11.44
CA SER A 164 -9.44 17.03 -11.73
C SER A 164 -8.78 16.92 -13.09
N VAL A 165 -9.31 17.64 -14.08
CA VAL A 165 -8.69 17.77 -15.40
C VAL A 165 -7.26 18.33 -15.30
N LYS A 166 -6.87 18.90 -14.14
CA LYS A 166 -5.50 19.33 -13.81
C LYS A 166 -4.59 18.21 -13.26
N SER A 167 -5.10 17.04 -12.88
CA SER A 167 -4.29 15.89 -12.41
C SER A 167 -4.09 14.80 -13.46
N LEU A 168 -4.57 15.02 -14.69
CA LEU A 168 -4.13 14.29 -15.88
C LEU A 168 -2.76 14.79 -16.37
N ASP A 169 -2.21 15.82 -15.73
CA ASP A 169 -0.88 16.34 -16.00
C ASP A 169 0.21 15.42 -15.42
N LEU A 170 0.86 14.70 -16.34
CA LEU A 170 2.32 14.69 -16.50
C LEU A 170 3.18 14.05 -15.39
N HIS A 171 2.75 12.94 -14.78
CA HIS A 171 3.70 12.10 -14.04
C HIS A 171 4.43 11.17 -15.00
N ALA A 172 5.63 11.59 -15.38
CA ALA A 172 6.53 10.92 -16.30
C ALA A 172 7.58 10.10 -15.58
N PRO A 173 7.84 8.83 -15.97
CA PRO A 173 8.84 8.00 -15.33
C PRO A 173 10.19 8.72 -15.19
N ILE A 174 10.76 8.79 -13.98
CA ILE A 174 12.06 9.35 -13.64
C ILE A 174 12.99 8.21 -13.98
N PRO A 175 13.73 8.31 -15.10
CA PRO A 175 14.59 7.24 -15.49
C PRO A 175 15.71 7.07 -14.47
N ILE A 176 16.16 5.83 -14.28
CA ILE A 176 17.40 5.59 -13.57
C ILE A 176 18.51 6.20 -14.44
N PRO A 177 19.30 7.16 -13.94
CA PRO A 177 20.42 7.70 -14.68
C PRO A 177 21.33 6.59 -15.18
N SER A 178 21.74 6.67 -16.45
CA SER A 178 22.63 5.67 -17.06
C SER A 178 23.98 5.58 -16.34
N SER A 179 24.44 6.70 -15.75
CA SER A 179 25.61 6.77 -14.88
C SER A 179 25.47 5.90 -13.63
N ILE A 180 24.28 5.87 -13.02
CA ILE A 180 23.99 4.98 -11.88
C ILE A 180 23.99 3.53 -12.34
N LEU A 181 23.25 3.20 -13.41
CA LEU A 181 23.18 1.82 -13.92
C LEU A 181 24.56 1.28 -14.29
N ALA A 182 25.41 2.10 -14.92
CA ALA A 182 26.77 1.73 -15.29
C ALA A 182 27.72 1.59 -14.09
N ALA A 183 27.43 2.24 -12.96
CA ALA A 183 28.22 2.18 -11.74
C ALA A 183 27.90 0.97 -10.85
N LEU A 184 26.80 0.25 -11.11
CA LEU A 184 26.39 -0.89 -10.30
C LEU A 184 27.34 -2.08 -10.49
N SER A 185 27.78 -2.67 -9.38
CA SER A 185 28.60 -3.88 -9.42
C SER A 185 27.82 -5.08 -9.94
N VAL A 186 28.54 -6.02 -10.55
CA VAL A 186 28.01 -7.35 -10.87
C VAL A 186 27.48 -8.01 -9.58
N GLY A 187 26.22 -8.40 -9.57
CA GLY A 187 25.54 -8.96 -8.40
C GLY A 187 24.68 -7.97 -7.59
N CYS A 188 24.72 -6.68 -7.91
CA CYS A 188 23.69 -5.74 -7.45
C CYS A 188 22.37 -6.01 -8.19
N ARG A 189 21.24 -5.98 -7.49
CA ARG A 189 19.91 -6.26 -8.04
C ARG A 189 19.12 -4.97 -8.11
N VAL A 190 18.52 -4.72 -9.28
CA VAL A 190 17.70 -3.55 -9.53
C VAL A 190 16.24 -3.98 -9.57
N HIS A 191 15.45 -3.33 -8.73
CA HIS A 191 14.01 -3.48 -8.66
C HIS A 191 13.39 -2.14 -9.04
N THR A 192 12.60 -2.12 -10.11
CA THR A 192 11.99 -0.88 -10.59
C THR A 192 10.55 -1.09 -11.01
N SER A 193 9.82 0.01 -11.09
CA SER A 193 8.46 0.06 -11.60
C SER A 193 8.34 1.06 -12.73
N LEU A 194 7.67 0.65 -13.80
CA LEU A 194 7.26 1.49 -14.91
C LEU A 194 5.80 1.87 -14.72
N ASN A 195 5.51 3.17 -14.74
CA ASN A 195 4.15 3.67 -14.73
C ASN A 195 3.97 4.75 -15.81
N CYS A 196 3.16 4.47 -16.83
CA CYS A 196 2.88 5.39 -17.93
C CYS A 196 1.40 5.79 -17.89
N HIS A 197 1.10 6.93 -17.28
CA HIS A 197 -0.27 7.47 -17.16
C HIS A 197 -0.55 8.71 -18.04
N ALA A 198 0.48 9.36 -18.58
CA ALA A 198 0.34 10.60 -19.35
C ALA A 198 0.10 10.36 -20.85
N ILE A 199 -0.52 11.34 -21.51
CA ILE A 199 -0.76 11.34 -22.96
C ILE A 199 0.51 11.77 -23.70
N ASN A 200 0.90 11.03 -24.74
CA ASN A 200 2.03 11.27 -25.66
C ASN A 200 3.44 11.40 -25.03
N GLU A 201 3.71 12.44 -24.25
CA GLU A 201 5.04 12.71 -23.66
C GLU A 201 5.45 11.63 -22.66
N GLY A 202 4.51 11.18 -21.82
CA GLY A 202 4.74 10.07 -20.89
C GLY A 202 5.15 8.78 -21.61
N HIS A 203 4.55 8.49 -22.77
CA HIS A 203 4.96 7.34 -23.58
C HIS A 203 6.36 7.52 -24.17
N ALA A 204 6.75 8.74 -24.59
CA ALA A 204 8.09 9.01 -25.09
C ALA A 204 9.16 8.80 -23.99
N GLN A 205 8.94 9.35 -22.80
CA GLN A 205 9.84 9.17 -21.66
C GLN A 205 9.89 7.70 -21.18
N THR A 206 8.74 7.03 -21.19
CA THR A 206 8.65 5.58 -20.93
C THR A 206 9.54 4.80 -21.90
N ARG A 207 9.52 5.13 -23.19
CA ARG A 207 10.40 4.49 -24.18
C ARG A 207 11.87 4.77 -23.91
N THR A 208 12.24 6.00 -23.56
CA THR A 208 13.62 6.34 -23.18
C THR A 208 14.07 5.57 -21.93
N PHE A 209 13.19 5.44 -20.93
CA PHE A 209 13.47 4.65 -19.75
C PHE A 209 13.68 3.17 -20.08
N LEU A 210 12.82 2.58 -20.92
CA LEU A 210 12.96 1.20 -21.38
C LEU A 210 14.24 0.97 -22.18
N GLN A 211 14.65 1.93 -23.02
CA GLN A 211 15.92 1.88 -23.74
C GLN A 211 17.12 1.84 -22.79
N GLY A 212 17.08 2.57 -21.67
CA GLY A 212 18.13 2.53 -20.65
C GLY A 212 18.22 1.20 -19.89
N LEU A 213 17.13 0.42 -19.88
CA LEU A 213 17.07 -0.91 -19.25
C LEU A 213 17.42 -2.05 -20.20
N GLU A 214 17.41 -1.83 -21.52
CA GLU A 214 17.66 -2.89 -22.52
C GLU A 214 19.04 -3.55 -22.28
N GLY A 215 19.04 -4.88 -22.16
CA GLY A 215 20.26 -5.67 -21.91
C GLY A 215 20.88 -5.54 -20.51
N ASN A 216 20.19 -4.87 -19.57
CA ASN A 216 20.74 -4.63 -18.24
C ASN A 216 20.91 -5.94 -17.45
N GLN A 217 22.13 -6.18 -16.95
CA GLN A 217 22.48 -7.40 -16.20
C GLN A 217 22.05 -7.35 -14.74
N ASN A 218 21.75 -6.18 -14.20
CA ASN A 218 21.38 -6.00 -12.80
C ASN A 218 19.85 -5.98 -12.60
N LEU A 219 19.06 -5.78 -13.66
CA LEU A 219 17.59 -5.76 -13.58
C LEU A 219 17.05 -7.13 -13.17
N GLN A 220 16.46 -7.19 -11.97
CA GLN A 220 15.84 -8.40 -11.44
C GLN A 220 14.32 -8.32 -11.38
N THR A 221 13.78 -7.13 -11.12
CA THR A 221 12.33 -6.94 -10.97
C THR A 221 11.83 -5.75 -11.77
N LEU A 222 10.77 -5.97 -12.55
CA LEU A 222 10.10 -4.92 -13.32
C LEU A 222 8.58 -5.01 -13.12
N SER A 223 8.01 -4.05 -12.41
CA SER A 223 6.55 -3.87 -12.35
C SER A 223 6.09 -2.95 -13.49
N ILE A 224 4.99 -3.25 -14.17
CA ILE A 224 4.53 -2.56 -15.37
C ILE A 224 3.10 -2.08 -15.20
N ARG A 225 2.89 -0.78 -15.41
CA ARG A 225 1.57 -0.17 -15.58
C ARG A 225 1.63 0.79 -16.77
N VAL A 226 0.81 0.53 -17.79
CA VAL A 226 0.76 1.35 -19.00
C VAL A 226 -0.70 1.65 -19.32
N LEU A 227 -1.02 2.94 -19.40
CA LEU A 227 -2.30 3.42 -19.88
C LEU A 227 -2.31 3.38 -21.41
N TYR A 228 -3.33 2.76 -22.00
CA TYR A 228 -3.52 2.83 -23.43
C TYR A 228 -4.06 4.21 -23.81
N THR A 229 -3.33 4.92 -24.68
CA THR A 229 -3.72 6.25 -25.20
C THR A 229 -3.94 6.27 -26.71
N GLY A 230 -3.45 5.25 -27.43
CA GLY A 230 -3.57 5.11 -28.89
C GLY A 230 -2.73 3.95 -29.43
N GLU A 231 -3.09 3.43 -30.61
CA GLU A 231 -2.53 2.19 -31.17
C GLU A 231 -1.01 2.32 -31.40
N THR A 232 -0.58 3.37 -32.12
CA THR A 232 0.82 3.59 -32.44
C THR A 232 1.68 3.79 -31.18
N MET A 233 1.26 4.67 -30.28
CA MET A 233 2.03 4.99 -29.06
C MET A 233 2.10 3.80 -28.10
N GLY A 234 0.99 3.08 -27.92
CA GLY A 234 0.93 1.87 -27.13
C GLY A 234 1.82 0.78 -27.72
N ALA A 235 1.71 0.51 -29.02
CA ALA A 235 2.51 -0.51 -29.70
C ALA A 235 4.03 -0.23 -29.64
N GLU A 236 4.46 1.03 -29.80
CA GLU A 236 5.88 1.38 -29.67
C GLU A 236 6.40 1.22 -28.24
N THR A 237 5.58 1.59 -27.26
CA THR A 237 5.91 1.42 -25.84
C THR A 237 6.06 -0.06 -25.49
N MET A 238 5.09 -0.88 -25.93
CA MET A 238 5.11 -2.32 -25.71
C MET A 238 6.24 -3.01 -26.45
N ARG A 239 6.61 -2.54 -27.65
CA ARG A 239 7.82 -3.03 -28.34
C ARG A 239 9.08 -2.79 -27.52
N GLY A 240 9.23 -1.60 -26.95
CA GLY A 240 10.34 -1.30 -26.03
C GLY A 240 10.34 -2.22 -24.81
N LEU A 241 9.16 -2.48 -24.25
CA LEU A 241 9.01 -3.37 -23.10
C LEU A 241 9.36 -4.82 -23.45
N THR A 242 8.87 -5.35 -24.58
CA THR A 242 9.24 -6.68 -25.09
C THR A 242 10.75 -6.83 -25.21
N LYS A 243 11.45 -5.81 -25.74
CA LYS A 243 12.92 -5.84 -25.83
C LYS A 243 13.58 -5.97 -24.45
N VAL A 244 13.12 -5.22 -23.45
CA VAL A 244 13.65 -5.34 -22.08
C VAL A 244 13.40 -6.75 -21.53
N LEU A 245 12.19 -7.28 -21.68
CA LEU A 245 11.84 -8.63 -21.21
C LEU A 245 12.69 -9.73 -21.84
N LEU A 246 13.05 -9.59 -23.11
CA LEU A 246 13.83 -10.60 -23.85
C LEU A 246 15.35 -10.42 -23.67
N SER A 247 15.83 -9.20 -23.43
CA SER A 247 17.27 -8.89 -23.39
C SER A 247 17.89 -8.91 -22.00
N CYS A 248 17.12 -8.71 -20.93
CA CYS A 248 17.65 -8.69 -19.56
C CYS A 248 17.77 -10.11 -18.99
N PRO A 249 18.98 -10.66 -18.78
CA PRO A 249 19.13 -12.07 -18.46
C PRO A 249 18.76 -12.45 -17.03
N ASN A 250 18.79 -11.49 -16.10
CA ASN A 250 18.50 -11.71 -14.68
C ASN A 250 17.11 -11.25 -14.26
N LEU A 251 16.27 -10.83 -15.22
CA LEU A 251 14.89 -10.45 -14.95
C LEU A 251 14.05 -11.71 -14.71
N THR A 252 13.89 -12.07 -13.44
CA THR A 252 13.11 -13.24 -13.02
C THR A 252 11.76 -12.87 -12.40
N ARG A 253 11.52 -11.58 -12.10
CA ARG A 253 10.33 -11.14 -11.36
C ARG A 253 9.55 -10.04 -12.08
N ILE A 254 8.30 -10.33 -12.40
CA ILE A 254 7.36 -9.38 -12.98
C ILE A 254 6.11 -9.36 -12.09
N PRO A 255 6.13 -8.64 -10.96
CA PRO A 255 5.08 -8.69 -9.96
C PRO A 255 3.71 -8.23 -10.47
N LYS A 256 3.68 -7.33 -11.48
CA LYS A 256 2.45 -6.81 -12.07
C LYS A 256 2.67 -6.37 -13.51
N ILE A 257 1.77 -6.81 -14.39
CA ILE A 257 1.59 -6.32 -15.75
C ILE A 257 0.18 -5.76 -15.84
N HIS A 258 0.06 -4.45 -16.01
CA HIS A 258 -1.23 -3.79 -16.13
C HIS A 258 -1.23 -2.82 -17.31
N VAL A 259 -1.68 -3.31 -18.47
CA VAL A 259 -1.74 -2.55 -19.72
C VAL A 259 -3.21 -2.42 -20.09
N TRP A 260 -3.80 -1.24 -19.96
CA TRP A 260 -5.25 -1.10 -20.23
C TRP A 260 -5.70 0.32 -20.54
N PHE A 261 -6.91 0.44 -21.08
CA PHE A 261 -7.60 1.70 -21.33
C PHE A 261 -7.85 2.50 -20.04
N PRO A 262 -7.97 3.83 -20.12
CA PRO A 262 -8.32 4.64 -18.96
C PRO A 262 -9.66 4.22 -18.38
N GLN A 263 -9.65 3.80 -17.12
CA GLN A 263 -10.88 3.49 -16.39
C GLN A 263 -11.46 4.78 -15.84
N GLY A 264 -12.45 5.30 -16.54
CA GLY A 264 -13.17 6.48 -16.10
C GLY A 264 -14.17 6.14 -14.99
N GLY A 265 -13.73 5.83 -13.76
CA GLY A 265 -14.55 5.75 -12.52
C GLY A 265 -15.72 4.74 -12.51
N CYS A 266 -16.05 4.20 -13.68
CA CYS A 266 -16.97 3.15 -14.01
C CYS A 266 -16.21 2.26 -14.99
N TYR A 267 -16.27 0.94 -14.79
CA TYR A 267 -15.61 -0.07 -15.64
C TYR A 267 -16.11 -0.09 -17.11
N SER A 268 -16.98 0.86 -17.50
CA SER A 268 -17.73 0.89 -18.76
C SER A 268 -17.25 1.93 -19.79
N TYR A 269 -16.19 2.70 -19.52
CA TYR A 269 -15.69 3.72 -20.48
C TYR A 269 -14.48 3.27 -21.34
N GLY A 270 -13.99 2.06 -21.15
CA GLY A 270 -13.11 1.41 -22.14
C GLY A 270 -13.93 0.64 -23.17
N PRO A 271 -13.38 0.32 -24.35
CA PRO A 271 -13.97 -0.72 -25.19
C PRO A 271 -14.20 -1.97 -24.32
N THR A 272 -15.33 -2.64 -24.52
CA THR A 272 -15.66 -3.91 -23.88
C THR A 272 -14.48 -4.88 -24.04
N PHE A 273 -14.24 -5.78 -23.08
CA PHE A 273 -13.11 -6.71 -23.13
C PHE A 273 -12.97 -7.34 -24.53
N GLY A 274 -11.85 -7.05 -25.23
CA GLY A 274 -11.58 -7.52 -26.59
C GLY A 274 -12.07 -6.63 -27.74
N GLU A 275 -12.60 -5.44 -27.46
CA GLU A 275 -13.14 -4.51 -28.48
C GLU A 275 -12.22 -3.32 -28.84
N GLY A 276 -11.00 -3.29 -28.30
CA GLY A 276 -9.98 -2.27 -28.59
C GLY A 276 -8.79 -2.80 -29.39
N PRO A 277 -8.01 -1.91 -30.04
CA PRO A 277 -6.81 -2.31 -30.76
C PRO A 277 -5.79 -2.99 -29.84
N TYR A 278 -5.10 -3.98 -30.41
CA TYR A 278 -4.15 -4.81 -29.68
C TYR A 278 -2.89 -4.03 -29.34
N THR A 279 -2.58 -3.96 -28.04
CA THR A 279 -1.34 -3.37 -27.50
C THR A 279 -0.75 -4.26 -26.42
N GLY A 280 -0.77 -5.57 -26.66
CA GLY A 280 -0.06 -6.54 -25.83
C GLY A 280 1.40 -6.73 -26.26
N PHE A 281 2.05 -7.71 -25.67
CA PHE A 281 3.36 -8.21 -26.05
C PHE A 281 3.30 -8.87 -27.41
N TYR A 282 4.23 -8.47 -28.27
CA TYR A 282 4.32 -9.03 -29.61
C TYR A 282 5.55 -9.95 -29.68
N PHE A 283 5.32 -11.27 -29.78
CA PHE A 283 6.36 -12.29 -29.93
C PHE A 283 6.25 -12.96 -31.32
N PRO A 284 6.61 -12.24 -32.40
CA PRO A 284 6.38 -12.69 -33.77
C PRO A 284 7.20 -13.91 -34.18
N ASP A 285 8.39 -14.07 -33.60
CA ASP A 285 9.35 -15.10 -34.01
C ASP A 285 9.31 -16.31 -33.07
N GLY A 286 8.33 -16.36 -32.17
CA GLY A 286 8.23 -17.40 -31.15
C GLY A 286 9.35 -17.30 -30.12
N GLU A 287 9.81 -16.08 -29.83
CA GLU A 287 10.79 -15.82 -28.77
C GLU A 287 10.32 -16.45 -27.45
N MET A 288 11.22 -16.74 -26.53
CA MET A 288 10.83 -17.30 -25.22
C MET A 288 11.22 -16.35 -24.11
N LEU A 289 10.28 -16.07 -23.22
CA LEU A 289 10.58 -15.38 -21.97
C LEU A 289 11.54 -16.24 -21.13
N LYS A 290 12.40 -15.57 -20.37
CA LYS A 290 13.22 -16.26 -19.37
C LYS A 290 12.30 -16.87 -18.31
N PRO A 291 12.71 -18.00 -17.67
CA PRO A 291 11.94 -18.57 -16.58
C PRO A 291 11.74 -17.53 -15.47
N LEU A 292 10.48 -17.31 -15.10
CA LEU A 292 10.09 -16.34 -14.10
C LEU A 292 9.89 -17.04 -12.75
N GLU A 293 10.37 -16.41 -11.69
CA GLU A 293 10.12 -16.79 -10.30
C GLU A 293 8.85 -16.12 -9.77
N GLU A 294 8.49 -14.95 -10.32
CA GLU A 294 7.29 -14.21 -9.96
C GLU A 294 6.62 -13.64 -11.23
N LEU A 295 5.31 -13.86 -11.34
CA LEU A 295 4.48 -13.29 -12.40
C LEU A 295 3.20 -12.73 -11.81
N GLY A 296 2.80 -11.54 -12.25
CA GLY A 296 1.44 -11.10 -12.05
C GLY A 296 0.85 -10.34 -13.21
N ILE A 297 -0.40 -10.68 -13.54
CA ILE A 297 -1.13 -10.13 -14.68
C ILE A 297 -2.39 -9.46 -14.13
N GLY A 298 -2.51 -8.15 -14.31
CA GLY A 298 -3.71 -7.38 -13.99
C GLY A 298 -4.64 -7.33 -15.20
N MET A 299 -5.11 -6.14 -15.55
CA MET A 299 -5.75 -5.94 -16.85
C MET A 299 -4.71 -5.94 -17.96
N TYR A 300 -4.98 -6.72 -19.01
CA TYR A 300 -4.07 -6.93 -20.11
C TYR A 300 -4.85 -7.22 -21.42
N PRO A 301 -4.49 -6.61 -22.56
CA PRO A 301 -5.24 -6.70 -23.80
C PRO A 301 -4.83 -7.95 -24.59
N TRP A 302 -5.26 -9.13 -24.11
CA TRP A 302 -4.96 -10.42 -24.72
C TRP A 302 -5.30 -10.48 -26.21
N GLY A 303 -4.34 -10.92 -27.03
CA GLY A 303 -4.50 -11.06 -28.48
C GLY A 303 -5.26 -12.31 -28.93
N ARG A 304 -6.06 -12.18 -29.98
CA ARG A 304 -6.91 -13.21 -30.57
C ARG A 304 -7.04 -13.06 -32.09
N GLU A 305 -6.72 -14.13 -32.80
CA GLU A 305 -6.89 -14.21 -34.26
C GLU A 305 -8.35 -14.00 -34.68
N GLY A 306 -8.58 -13.17 -35.70
CA GLY A 306 -9.89 -12.98 -36.33
C GLY A 306 -10.91 -12.19 -35.49
N ALA A 307 -10.52 -11.68 -34.31
CA ALA A 307 -11.37 -10.80 -33.53
C ALA A 307 -11.57 -9.47 -34.30
N ARG A 308 -12.84 -9.16 -34.62
CA ARG A 308 -13.24 -7.99 -35.44
C ARG A 308 -12.70 -6.65 -34.94
N TRP A 309 -12.34 -6.59 -33.66
CA TRP A 309 -12.02 -5.35 -32.95
C TRP A 309 -10.59 -5.30 -32.42
N GLN A 310 -9.79 -6.37 -32.60
CA GLN A 310 -8.38 -6.43 -32.21
C GLN A 310 -7.47 -6.14 -33.40
N LEU A 311 -7.57 -4.91 -33.91
CA LEU A 311 -6.63 -4.39 -34.90
C LEU A 311 -5.22 -4.40 -34.29
N GLY A 312 -4.29 -5.15 -34.90
CA GLY A 312 -2.87 -5.18 -34.48
C GLY A 312 -2.34 -6.54 -34.02
N TYR A 313 -3.17 -7.50 -33.62
CA TYR A 313 -2.72 -8.87 -33.32
C TYR A 313 -2.53 -9.65 -34.63
N ARG A 314 -1.32 -10.14 -34.88
CA ARG A 314 -0.93 -10.76 -36.17
C ARG A 314 -0.60 -12.24 -36.08
N LEU A 315 -0.70 -12.84 -34.90
CA LEU A 315 -0.40 -14.26 -34.70
C LEU A 315 -1.67 -15.09 -34.84
N LYS A 316 -1.48 -16.38 -35.11
CA LYS A 316 -2.58 -17.36 -35.16
C LYS A 316 -2.98 -17.78 -33.75
N GLY A 317 -4.26 -18.06 -33.54
CA GLY A 317 -4.80 -18.52 -32.25
C GLY A 317 -4.91 -17.43 -31.18
N LEU A 318 -4.83 -17.84 -29.91
CA LEU A 318 -4.91 -16.97 -28.73
C LEU A 318 -3.51 -16.69 -28.19
N GLU A 319 -3.26 -15.47 -27.75
CA GLU A 319 -1.99 -15.12 -27.11
C GLU A 319 -1.77 -15.92 -25.82
N GLN A 320 -2.84 -16.21 -25.08
CA GLN A 320 -2.79 -17.07 -23.89
C GLN A 320 -2.19 -18.44 -24.19
N ASP A 321 -2.51 -19.04 -25.34
CA ASP A 321 -1.95 -20.33 -25.75
C ASP A 321 -0.43 -20.24 -25.93
N TYR A 322 0.06 -19.11 -26.44
CA TYR A 322 1.49 -18.84 -26.53
C TYR A 322 2.12 -18.76 -25.14
N TRP A 323 1.51 -18.05 -24.19
CA TRP A 323 2.03 -17.96 -22.81
C TRP A 323 2.06 -19.33 -22.13
N VAL A 324 0.97 -20.09 -22.23
CA VAL A 324 0.88 -21.45 -21.69
C VAL A 324 1.98 -22.34 -22.24
N LYS A 325 2.24 -22.26 -23.55
CA LYS A 325 3.22 -23.13 -24.23
C LYS A 325 4.68 -22.72 -24.00
N ASN A 326 4.98 -21.42 -23.93
CA ASN A 326 6.36 -20.91 -24.01
C ASN A 326 6.92 -20.40 -22.68
N LEU A 327 6.09 -20.21 -21.66
CA LEU A 327 6.57 -19.88 -20.31
C LEU A 327 6.92 -21.16 -19.54
N ASP A 328 8.06 -21.17 -18.84
CA ASP A 328 8.37 -22.23 -17.88
C ASP A 328 7.63 -21.97 -16.55
N TRP A 329 6.37 -22.44 -16.48
CA TRP A 329 5.50 -22.34 -15.31
C TRP A 329 6.06 -23.06 -14.07
N SER A 330 6.99 -24.01 -14.26
CA SER A 330 7.53 -24.80 -13.15
C SER A 330 8.46 -23.98 -12.25
N GLN A 331 9.05 -22.89 -12.73
CA GLN A 331 9.93 -22.03 -11.93
C GLN A 331 9.18 -20.98 -11.10
N LEU A 332 7.88 -20.79 -11.34
CA LEU A 332 7.10 -19.79 -10.62
C LEU A 332 6.96 -20.19 -9.15
N THR A 333 7.46 -19.30 -8.30
CA THR A 333 7.34 -19.38 -6.83
C THR A 333 6.23 -18.46 -6.32
N ARG A 334 5.91 -17.39 -7.07
CA ARG A 334 4.88 -16.42 -6.72
C ARG A 334 3.98 -16.06 -7.90
N LEU A 335 2.68 -16.04 -7.67
CA LEU A 335 1.68 -15.65 -8.65
C LEU A 335 0.78 -14.54 -8.10
N ASN A 336 0.71 -13.40 -8.77
CA ASN A 336 -0.15 -12.27 -8.39
C ASN A 336 -1.22 -11.98 -9.47
N GLY A 337 -2.49 -11.81 -9.10
CA GLY A 337 -3.53 -11.32 -10.00
C GLY A 337 -4.27 -12.37 -10.85
N CYS A 338 -4.62 -11.97 -12.08
CA CYS A 338 -5.67 -12.57 -12.90
C CYS A 338 -5.28 -13.91 -13.52
N LEU A 339 -6.14 -14.90 -13.29
CA LEU A 339 -6.16 -16.17 -14.00
C LEU A 339 -7.17 -16.04 -15.14
N GLU A 340 -6.77 -16.26 -16.38
CA GLU A 340 -7.74 -16.36 -17.49
C GLU A 340 -8.17 -17.83 -17.68
N PRO A 341 -9.43 -18.11 -18.05
CA PRO A 341 -9.90 -19.48 -18.29
C PRO A 341 -9.01 -20.26 -19.26
N GLU A 342 -8.50 -19.59 -20.29
CA GLU A 342 -7.61 -20.14 -21.31
C GLU A 342 -6.26 -20.58 -20.74
N MET A 343 -5.83 -19.99 -19.61
CA MET A 343 -4.59 -20.36 -18.94
C MET A 343 -4.73 -21.57 -17.99
N SER A 344 -5.94 -22.13 -17.85
CA SER A 344 -6.19 -23.29 -16.95
C SER A 344 -5.31 -24.50 -17.23
N GLN A 345 -4.85 -24.67 -18.47
CA GLN A 345 -3.93 -25.73 -18.87
C GLN A 345 -2.55 -25.62 -18.20
N ALA A 346 -2.13 -24.41 -17.79
CA ALA A 346 -0.87 -24.18 -17.10
C ALA A 346 -0.95 -24.48 -15.58
N PHE A 347 -2.14 -24.56 -14.99
CA PHE A 347 -2.28 -24.71 -13.53
C PHE A 347 -1.55 -25.94 -12.98
N PRO A 348 -1.67 -27.14 -13.59
CA PRO A 348 -0.95 -28.32 -13.09
C PRO A 348 0.58 -28.23 -13.24
N MET A 349 1.09 -27.29 -14.05
CA MET A 349 2.53 -27.09 -14.27
C MET A 349 3.17 -26.22 -13.19
N LEU A 350 2.37 -25.52 -12.37
CA LEU A 350 2.82 -24.74 -11.22
C LEU A 350 3.19 -25.68 -10.07
N THR A 351 4.38 -26.28 -10.14
CA THR A 351 4.84 -27.31 -9.17
C THR A 351 5.70 -26.76 -8.04
N ASN A 352 6.28 -25.57 -8.19
CA ASN A 352 7.12 -24.90 -7.19
C ASN A 352 6.47 -23.66 -6.56
N LEU A 353 5.17 -23.45 -6.79
CA LEU A 353 4.46 -22.27 -6.30
C LEU A 353 4.41 -22.26 -4.77
N ARG A 354 4.76 -21.12 -4.18
CA ARG A 354 4.79 -20.90 -2.72
C ARG A 354 3.82 -19.83 -2.29
N GLU A 355 3.66 -18.79 -3.10
CA GLU A 355 2.87 -17.62 -2.76
C GLU A 355 1.82 -17.36 -3.85
N ILE A 356 0.56 -17.14 -3.43
CA ILE A 356 -0.49 -16.64 -4.32
C ILE A 356 -1.16 -15.40 -3.75
N ASP A 357 -1.37 -14.40 -4.60
CA ASP A 357 -2.19 -13.22 -4.30
C ASP A 357 -3.23 -13.00 -5.39
N LEU A 358 -4.49 -13.34 -5.08
CA LEU A 358 -5.64 -13.20 -5.96
C LEU A 358 -6.55 -12.03 -5.55
N THR A 359 -6.04 -11.05 -4.80
CA THR A 359 -6.84 -9.93 -4.26
C THR A 359 -7.56 -9.13 -5.35
N ASP A 360 -6.95 -8.95 -6.52
CA ASP A 360 -7.52 -8.19 -7.65
C ASP A 360 -8.42 -9.07 -8.56
N TYR A 361 -8.70 -10.33 -8.18
CA TYR A 361 -9.42 -11.29 -9.00
C TYR A 361 -10.92 -11.38 -8.67
N TRP A 362 -11.76 -11.57 -9.70
CA TRP A 362 -13.22 -11.49 -9.60
C TRP A 362 -13.96 -12.74 -10.08
N ASN A 363 -13.29 -13.64 -10.81
CA ASN A 363 -13.90 -14.88 -11.28
C ASN A 363 -13.69 -16.01 -10.24
N TYR A 364 -14.60 -16.06 -9.27
CA TYR A 364 -14.53 -17.04 -8.18
C TYR A 364 -14.52 -18.49 -8.65
N LYS A 365 -15.23 -18.82 -9.74
CA LYS A 365 -15.30 -20.20 -10.24
C LYS A 365 -13.93 -20.67 -10.74
N LEU A 366 -13.21 -19.84 -11.49
CA LEU A 366 -11.88 -20.22 -11.96
C LEU A 366 -10.87 -20.26 -10.82
N ALA A 367 -10.99 -19.40 -9.79
CA ALA A 367 -10.16 -19.50 -8.60
C ALA A 367 -10.33 -20.86 -7.89
N GLN A 368 -11.56 -21.38 -7.81
CA GLN A 368 -11.83 -22.71 -7.26
C GLN A 368 -11.22 -23.82 -8.12
N GLU A 369 -11.35 -23.73 -9.44
CA GLU A 369 -10.74 -24.68 -10.38
C GLU A 369 -9.21 -24.68 -10.26
N PHE A 370 -8.61 -23.48 -10.16
CA PHE A 370 -7.18 -23.28 -9.92
C PHE A 370 -6.71 -23.94 -8.62
N LEU A 371 -7.35 -23.64 -7.49
CA LEU A 371 -6.97 -24.20 -6.20
C LEU A 371 -7.05 -25.73 -6.20
N ARG A 372 -8.03 -26.32 -6.91
CA ARG A 372 -8.14 -27.79 -7.05
C ARG A 372 -7.11 -28.39 -8.01
N ALA A 373 -6.58 -27.62 -8.97
CA ALA A 373 -5.69 -28.12 -10.00
C ALA A 373 -4.20 -28.09 -9.60
N ILE A 374 -3.81 -27.17 -8.72
CA ILE A 374 -2.42 -27.05 -8.26
C ILE A 374 -2.11 -28.06 -7.15
N THR A 375 -0.90 -28.60 -7.16
CA THR A 375 -0.38 -29.52 -6.13
C THR A 375 0.83 -28.96 -5.38
N SER A 376 1.13 -27.68 -5.62
CA SER A 376 2.26 -26.98 -5.04
C SER A 376 2.17 -26.82 -3.52
N PRO A 377 3.31 -26.84 -2.79
CA PRO A 377 3.36 -26.62 -1.35
C PRO A 377 3.22 -25.12 -1.02
N LEU A 378 2.00 -24.59 -1.14
CA LEU A 378 1.73 -23.18 -0.85
C LEU A 378 2.02 -22.83 0.62
N GLU A 379 2.82 -21.77 0.81
CA GLU A 379 3.21 -21.22 2.10
C GLU A 379 2.40 -19.94 2.43
N GLN A 380 2.04 -19.16 1.41
CA GLN A 380 1.22 -17.95 1.55
C GLN A 380 0.06 -17.93 0.55
N MET A 381 -1.12 -17.58 1.04
CA MET A 381 -2.34 -17.49 0.24
C MET A 381 -3.12 -16.24 0.59
N ILE A 382 -3.31 -15.34 -0.39
CA ILE A 382 -4.15 -14.16 -0.28
C ILE A 382 -5.30 -14.28 -1.29
N LEU A 383 -6.52 -14.33 -0.77
CA LEU A 383 -7.74 -14.50 -1.55
C LEU A 383 -8.68 -13.30 -1.35
N PRO A 384 -9.47 -12.94 -2.36
CA PRO A 384 -10.34 -11.76 -2.29
C PRO A 384 -11.58 -11.97 -1.42
N SER A 385 -12.06 -13.21 -1.34
CA SER A 385 -13.30 -13.60 -0.64
C SER A 385 -13.31 -15.08 -0.32
N TRP A 386 -14.23 -15.48 0.58
CA TRP A 386 -14.54 -16.89 0.83
C TRP A 386 -15.11 -17.58 -0.43
N GLU A 387 -15.79 -16.84 -1.31
CA GLU A 387 -16.36 -17.36 -2.56
C GLU A 387 -15.32 -17.92 -3.53
N SER A 388 -14.09 -17.41 -3.49
CA SER A 388 -12.96 -17.95 -4.28
C SER A 388 -12.60 -19.39 -3.93
N ILE A 389 -13.03 -19.88 -2.77
CA ILE A 389 -12.75 -21.23 -2.28
C ILE A 389 -13.96 -22.13 -2.55
N GLY A 390 -15.16 -21.57 -2.43
CA GLY A 390 -16.43 -22.26 -2.64
C GLY A 390 -17.23 -22.37 -1.35
N SER A 391 -18.12 -23.36 -1.27
CA SER A 391 -18.99 -23.57 -0.11
C SER A 391 -18.35 -24.38 1.03
N LYS A 392 -17.11 -24.85 0.85
CA LYS A 392 -16.40 -25.73 1.79
C LYS A 392 -14.91 -25.40 1.84
N PRO A 393 -14.22 -25.67 2.97
CA PRO A 393 -12.79 -25.42 3.13
C PRO A 393 -11.87 -26.39 2.35
N GLU A 394 -12.39 -27.52 1.83
CA GLU A 394 -11.62 -28.60 1.20
C GLU A 394 -10.53 -28.13 0.21
N PRO A 395 -10.77 -27.14 -0.69
CA PRO A 395 -9.74 -26.68 -1.63
C PRO A 395 -8.52 -26.00 -0.99
N ILE A 396 -8.65 -25.49 0.25
CA ILE A 396 -7.51 -24.95 1.01
C ILE A 396 -6.87 -26.03 1.88
N SER A 397 -7.68 -26.94 2.45
CA SER A 397 -7.22 -27.98 3.39
C SER A 397 -6.05 -28.81 2.85
N GLN A 398 -6.00 -29.06 1.54
CA GLN A 398 -4.91 -29.79 0.89
C GLN A 398 -3.51 -29.14 1.06
N PHE A 399 -3.44 -27.84 1.35
CA PHE A 399 -2.18 -27.12 1.56
C PHE A 399 -1.73 -27.08 3.03
N GLY A 400 -2.46 -27.76 3.93
CA GLY A 400 -2.21 -27.72 5.37
C GLY A 400 -0.81 -28.16 5.81
N GLY A 401 -0.09 -28.93 4.97
CA GLY A 401 1.29 -29.35 5.22
C GLY A 401 2.34 -28.24 5.08
N ALA A 402 2.03 -27.13 4.40
CA ALA A 402 2.98 -26.05 4.12
C ALA A 402 2.46 -24.64 4.43
N LEU A 403 1.13 -24.44 4.43
CA LEU A 403 0.53 -23.11 4.52
C LEU A 403 0.80 -22.45 5.89
N ARG A 404 1.50 -21.31 5.85
CA ARG A 404 1.87 -20.50 7.03
C ARG A 404 1.08 -19.22 7.12
N GLU A 405 0.69 -18.64 5.99
CA GLU A 405 -0.08 -17.40 5.96
C GLU A 405 -1.32 -17.55 5.08
N LEU A 406 -2.48 -17.23 5.65
CA LEU A 406 -3.77 -17.24 4.97
C LEU A 406 -4.49 -15.91 5.20
N LYS A 407 -4.74 -15.18 4.11
CA LYS A 407 -5.52 -13.96 4.09
C LYS A 407 -6.74 -14.12 3.19
N ILE A 408 -7.92 -13.88 3.74
CA ILE A 408 -9.18 -13.94 3.01
C ILE A 408 -9.90 -12.61 3.19
N GLY A 409 -10.01 -11.87 2.09
CA GLY A 409 -10.69 -10.59 2.04
C GLY A 409 -12.19 -10.71 2.33
N GLY A 410 -12.80 -9.56 2.65
CA GLY A 410 -14.23 -9.47 2.95
C GLY A 410 -15.12 -9.18 1.74
N GLY A 411 -14.68 -9.44 0.49
CA GLY A 411 -15.55 -9.32 -0.68
C GLY A 411 -16.55 -10.48 -0.78
N GLY A 412 -17.66 -10.32 -1.50
CA GLY A 412 -18.60 -11.42 -1.80
C GLY A 412 -19.83 -11.51 -0.86
N ALA A 413 -20.78 -12.35 -1.24
CA ALA A 413 -22.04 -12.62 -0.55
C ALA A 413 -21.95 -13.80 0.44
N SER A 414 -20.97 -14.69 0.27
CA SER A 414 -20.79 -15.87 1.12
C SER A 414 -19.81 -15.60 2.27
N ALA A 415 -20.27 -15.82 3.50
CA ALA A 415 -19.47 -15.68 4.70
C ALA A 415 -18.94 -17.04 5.19
N MET A 416 -17.73 -17.03 5.74
CA MET A 416 -17.12 -18.19 6.38
C MET A 416 -17.83 -18.48 7.71
N THR A 417 -18.22 -19.74 7.94
CA THR A 417 -18.88 -20.14 9.18
C THR A 417 -17.86 -20.55 10.26
N ALA A 418 -18.30 -20.58 11.52
CA ALA A 418 -17.47 -21.09 12.61
C ALA A 418 -17.11 -22.59 12.43
N LEU A 419 -17.97 -23.36 11.76
CA LEU A 419 -17.71 -24.77 11.46
C LEU A 419 -16.62 -24.91 10.40
N ASP A 420 -16.62 -24.05 9.38
CA ASP A 420 -15.57 -24.03 8.36
C ASP A 420 -14.21 -23.70 8.99
N LEU A 421 -14.15 -22.71 9.88
CA LEU A 421 -12.93 -22.39 10.64
C LEU A 421 -12.49 -23.53 11.55
N ALA A 422 -13.43 -24.21 12.21
CA ALA A 422 -13.09 -25.35 13.05
C ALA A 422 -12.45 -26.48 12.22
N GLN A 423 -12.96 -26.73 11.02
CA GLN A 423 -12.34 -27.68 10.09
C GLN A 423 -10.94 -27.21 9.65
N LEU A 424 -10.80 -25.94 9.23
CA LEU A 424 -9.50 -25.38 8.87
C LEU A 424 -8.49 -25.42 10.02
N SER A 425 -8.94 -25.29 11.27
CA SER A 425 -8.06 -25.38 12.44
C SER A 425 -7.42 -26.76 12.62
N MET A 426 -8.09 -27.81 12.13
CA MET A 426 -7.57 -29.18 12.13
C MET A 426 -6.67 -29.43 10.92
N ASP A 427 -7.03 -28.87 9.76
CA ASP A 427 -6.32 -29.13 8.50
C ASP A 427 -5.05 -28.28 8.37
N LEU A 428 -5.06 -27.02 8.81
CA LEU A 428 -3.98 -26.04 8.66
C LEU A 428 -3.06 -25.98 9.88
N THR A 429 -2.44 -27.11 10.20
CA THR A 429 -1.62 -27.27 11.41
C THR A 429 -0.34 -26.42 11.46
N HIS A 430 0.09 -25.87 10.32
CA HIS A 430 1.28 -25.02 10.20
C HIS A 430 0.98 -23.51 10.09
N LEU A 431 -0.28 -23.11 10.19
CA LEU A 431 -0.67 -21.71 10.01
C LEU A 431 -0.14 -20.83 11.16
N GLU A 432 0.67 -19.83 10.81
CA GLU A 432 1.28 -18.86 11.72
C GLU A 432 0.55 -17.50 11.67
N HIS A 433 0.00 -17.15 10.51
CA HIS A 433 -0.64 -15.87 10.25
C HIS A 433 -2.02 -16.07 9.61
N LEU A 434 -3.06 -15.54 10.26
CA LEU A 434 -4.44 -15.60 9.76
C LEU A 434 -5.02 -14.19 9.63
N ALA A 435 -5.57 -13.87 8.47
CA ALA A 435 -6.20 -12.60 8.20
C ALA A 435 -7.59 -12.83 7.59
N ILE A 436 -8.68 -12.58 8.33
CA ILE A 436 -10.04 -12.90 7.86
C ILE A 436 -11.09 -11.86 8.27
N HIS A 437 -12.11 -11.73 7.43
CA HIS A 437 -13.30 -10.95 7.74
C HIS A 437 -14.31 -11.79 8.54
N LEU A 438 -14.78 -11.26 9.67
CA LEU A 438 -15.78 -11.88 10.52
C LEU A 438 -17.07 -11.05 10.54
N GLU A 439 -18.20 -11.74 10.47
CA GLU A 439 -19.50 -11.09 10.63
C GLU A 439 -19.85 -10.94 12.11
N TRP A 440 -20.19 -9.72 12.51
CA TRP A 440 -20.76 -9.46 13.83
C TRP A 440 -22.22 -9.93 13.87
N ASN A 441 -22.61 -10.65 14.92
CA ASN A 441 -23.95 -11.19 15.03
C ASN A 441 -24.94 -10.09 15.41
N ARG A 442 -25.63 -9.55 14.41
CA ARG A 442 -26.58 -8.44 14.58
C ARG A 442 -27.79 -8.81 15.41
N ASP A 443 -28.29 -10.03 15.26
CA ASP A 443 -29.53 -10.46 15.91
C ASP A 443 -29.34 -10.63 17.42
N LYS A 444 -28.14 -11.07 17.83
CA LYS A 444 -27.78 -11.28 19.25
C LYS A 444 -26.98 -10.14 19.85
N GLU A 445 -26.59 -9.16 19.04
CA GLU A 445 -25.66 -8.08 19.39
C GLU A 445 -24.36 -8.58 20.02
N ASP A 446 -23.86 -9.72 19.53
CA ASP A 446 -22.77 -10.46 20.17
C ASP A 446 -21.57 -10.66 19.25
N TRP A 447 -20.40 -10.78 19.86
CA TRP A 447 -19.17 -11.09 19.15
C TRP A 447 -19.18 -12.54 18.66
N PRO A 448 -18.53 -12.85 17.52
CA PRO A 448 -18.54 -14.18 16.93
C PRO A 448 -17.64 -15.15 17.71
N PHE A 449 -17.94 -15.42 18.97
CA PHE A 449 -17.13 -16.28 19.86
C PHE A 449 -16.95 -17.70 19.31
N GLY A 450 -17.89 -18.20 18.50
CA GLY A 450 -17.72 -19.47 17.78
C GLY A 450 -16.54 -19.43 16.81
N HIS A 451 -16.41 -18.36 16.03
CA HIS A 451 -15.26 -18.14 15.13
C HIS A 451 -13.98 -17.90 15.93
N LEU A 452 -14.03 -17.08 16.98
CA LEU A 452 -12.86 -16.80 17.82
C LEU A 452 -12.32 -18.07 18.48
N LYS A 453 -13.20 -18.95 18.97
CA LYS A 453 -12.82 -20.26 19.52
C LYS A 453 -12.13 -21.15 18.47
N ALA A 454 -12.63 -21.15 17.23
CA ALA A 454 -12.02 -21.91 16.15
C ALA A 454 -10.66 -21.34 15.73
N ILE A 455 -10.51 -20.00 15.72
CA ILE A 455 -9.22 -19.34 15.46
C ILE A 455 -8.21 -19.69 16.56
N ALA A 456 -8.62 -19.64 17.82
CA ALA A 456 -7.76 -20.01 18.94
C ALA A 456 -7.30 -21.48 18.88
N ALA A 457 -8.05 -22.37 18.24
CA ALA A 457 -7.68 -23.77 18.08
C ALA A 457 -6.52 -24.01 17.09
N LEU A 458 -6.08 -23.01 16.33
CA LEU A 458 -4.94 -23.12 15.42
C LEU A 458 -3.62 -23.28 16.19
N PRO A 459 -2.91 -24.41 16.07
CA PRO A 459 -1.86 -24.79 17.01
C PRO A 459 -0.57 -23.95 16.90
N ARG A 460 -0.32 -23.31 15.76
CA ARG A 460 0.90 -22.52 15.52
C ARG A 460 0.63 -21.03 15.26
N LEU A 461 -0.61 -20.58 15.49
CA LEU A 461 -1.00 -19.21 15.21
C LEU A 461 -0.20 -18.23 16.09
N ARG A 462 0.56 -17.34 15.44
CA ARG A 462 1.35 -16.29 16.08
C ARG A 462 0.70 -14.92 15.91
N SER A 463 0.02 -14.68 14.79
CA SER A 463 -0.74 -13.44 14.63
C SER A 463 -2.07 -13.63 13.92
N ALA A 464 -3.06 -12.82 14.31
CA ALA A 464 -4.33 -12.74 13.63
C ALA A 464 -4.71 -11.29 13.27
N GLU A 465 -5.31 -11.09 12.10
CA GLU A 465 -5.88 -9.82 11.63
C GLU A 465 -7.37 -10.05 11.35
N LEU A 466 -8.25 -9.42 12.14
CA LEU A 466 -9.69 -9.64 12.07
C LEU A 466 -10.40 -8.36 11.68
N TRP A 467 -11.22 -8.41 10.63
CA TRP A 467 -12.04 -7.29 10.20
C TRP A 467 -13.51 -7.49 10.55
N PHE A 468 -14.13 -6.45 11.09
CA PHE A 468 -15.57 -6.41 11.39
C PHE A 468 -16.22 -5.29 10.59
N ARG A 469 -17.09 -5.66 9.63
CA ARG A 469 -17.76 -4.69 8.75
C ARG A 469 -18.57 -3.66 9.53
N LEU A 470 -18.33 -2.38 9.25
CA LEU A 470 -19.24 -1.30 9.61
C LEU A 470 -20.30 -1.15 8.50
N ILE A 471 -21.55 -1.49 8.81
CA ILE A 471 -22.71 -1.27 7.92
C ILE A 471 -23.66 -0.29 8.62
N CYS A 472 -24.30 0.58 7.84
CA CYS A 472 -25.32 1.52 8.34
C CYS A 472 -26.39 0.80 9.18
N GLY A 473 -26.59 1.25 10.42
CA GLY A 473 -27.51 0.63 11.38
C GLY A 473 -26.90 0.56 12.77
N ARG A 474 -26.87 -0.64 13.37
CA ARG A 474 -26.16 -0.95 14.62
C ARG A 474 -24.78 -1.53 14.27
N PRO A 475 -23.70 -0.73 14.30
CA PRO A 475 -22.36 -1.24 14.01
C PRO A 475 -21.77 -2.03 15.19
N PRO A 476 -20.81 -2.94 14.92
CA PRO A 476 -19.99 -3.53 15.98
C PRO A 476 -19.25 -2.42 16.75
N GLN A 477 -19.42 -2.42 18.07
CA GLN A 477 -18.75 -1.47 18.97
C GLN A 477 -17.34 -2.00 19.33
N LEU A 478 -16.43 -1.96 18.36
CA LEU A 478 -15.02 -2.25 18.62
C LEU A 478 -14.39 -1.06 19.36
N THR A 479 -14.45 -1.08 20.70
CA THR A 479 -13.80 -0.11 21.58
C THR A 479 -12.49 -0.65 22.14
N TYR A 480 -11.72 0.19 22.83
CA TYR A 480 -10.49 -0.22 23.52
C TYR A 480 -10.72 -1.37 24.51
N SER A 481 -11.77 -1.30 25.35
CA SER A 481 -12.09 -2.37 26.30
C SER A 481 -12.56 -3.65 25.63
N VAL A 482 -13.28 -3.53 24.52
CA VAL A 482 -13.70 -4.70 23.73
C VAL A 482 -12.49 -5.33 23.06
N ALA A 483 -11.60 -4.55 22.44
CA ALA A 483 -10.36 -5.04 21.86
C ALA A 483 -9.51 -5.80 22.90
N HIS A 484 -9.40 -5.25 24.11
CA HIS A 484 -8.76 -5.93 25.23
C HIS A 484 -9.44 -7.27 25.58
N ARG A 485 -10.77 -7.29 25.68
CA ARG A 485 -11.53 -8.51 26.01
C ARG A 485 -11.36 -9.58 24.94
N LEU A 486 -11.42 -9.21 23.66
CA LEU A 486 -11.26 -10.13 22.54
C LEU A 486 -9.83 -10.69 22.47
N PHE A 487 -8.83 -9.83 22.73
CA PHE A 487 -7.44 -10.26 22.80
C PHE A 487 -7.18 -11.23 23.94
N CYS A 488 -7.61 -10.90 25.16
CA CYS A 488 -7.51 -11.81 26.30
C CYS A 488 -8.21 -13.13 26.02
N TYR A 489 -9.43 -13.10 25.47
CA TYR A 489 -10.17 -14.32 25.13
C TYR A 489 -9.37 -15.23 24.18
N LEU A 490 -8.82 -14.68 23.09
CA LEU A 490 -8.04 -15.47 22.14
C LEU A 490 -6.74 -15.99 22.76
N ASN A 491 -6.02 -15.14 23.49
CA ASN A 491 -4.75 -15.50 24.11
C ASN A 491 -4.91 -16.56 25.22
N ASP A 492 -6.00 -16.49 26.01
CA ASP A 492 -6.30 -17.48 27.06
C ASP A 492 -6.55 -18.88 26.46
N HIS A 493 -7.02 -18.94 25.21
CA HIS A 493 -7.29 -20.19 24.49
C HIS A 493 -6.16 -20.57 23.52
N ASN A 494 -5.21 -19.66 23.26
CA ASN A 494 -4.05 -19.86 22.42
C ASN A 494 -2.85 -19.06 22.94
N SER A 495 -2.02 -19.69 23.76
CA SER A 495 -0.83 -19.08 24.34
C SER A 495 0.29 -18.79 23.33
N GLY A 496 0.17 -19.27 22.09
CA GLY A 496 1.09 -18.99 21.00
C GLY A 496 0.84 -17.64 20.30
N LEU A 497 -0.33 -17.02 20.54
CA LEU A 497 -0.72 -15.77 19.90
C LEU A 497 0.10 -14.60 20.46
N GLN A 498 0.91 -13.98 19.60
CA GLN A 498 1.79 -12.86 19.97
C GLN A 498 1.19 -11.49 19.61
N ARG A 499 0.45 -11.43 18.50
CA ARG A 499 -0.12 -10.20 17.94
C ARG A 499 -1.55 -10.40 17.46
N LEU A 500 -2.43 -9.46 17.75
CA LEU A 500 -3.78 -9.41 17.22
C LEU A 500 -4.08 -8.00 16.70
N THR A 501 -4.49 -7.91 15.45
CA THR A 501 -4.97 -6.67 14.85
C THR A 501 -6.48 -6.76 14.65
N LEU A 502 -7.22 -5.81 15.21
CA LEU A 502 -8.68 -5.75 15.13
C LEU A 502 -9.09 -4.49 14.39
N HIS A 503 -9.83 -4.64 13.29
CA HIS A 503 -10.33 -3.53 12.50
C HIS A 503 -11.84 -3.42 12.60
N SER A 504 -12.34 -2.22 12.88
CA SER A 504 -13.73 -1.87 12.58
C SER A 504 -13.78 -1.17 11.23
N GLY A 505 -14.66 -1.63 10.34
CA GLY A 505 -14.85 -0.98 9.04
C GLY A 505 -14.90 -1.95 7.89
N VAL A 506 -15.03 -1.37 6.71
CA VAL A 506 -14.66 -2.10 5.49
C VAL A 506 -13.14 -2.21 5.55
N PRO A 507 -12.51 -3.41 5.38
CA PRO A 507 -11.07 -3.45 5.11
C PRO A 507 -10.83 -2.42 4.03
N THR A 508 -9.93 -1.43 4.21
CA THR A 508 -9.54 -0.56 3.09
C THR A 508 -9.12 -1.50 2.00
N PRO A 509 -9.94 -1.73 0.98
CA PRO A 509 -9.49 -2.63 -0.02
C PRO A 509 -8.50 -1.76 -0.80
N ASN A 510 -7.36 -2.32 -1.17
CA ASN A 510 -6.71 -1.82 -2.38
C ASN A 510 -7.68 -1.88 -3.60
N ARG A 511 -8.85 -2.53 -3.44
CA ARG A 511 -10.05 -2.37 -4.26
C ARG A 511 -10.76 -1.04 -3.95
N ILE A 512 -10.52 -0.07 -4.81
CA ILE A 512 -11.58 0.85 -5.21
C ILE A 512 -12.78 -0.03 -5.61
N ASP A 513 -13.90 0.09 -4.92
CA ASP A 513 -15.14 -0.58 -5.33
C ASP A 513 -15.45 -0.14 -6.77
N PRO A 514 -15.48 -1.07 -7.75
CA PRO A 514 -15.80 -0.79 -9.14
C PRO A 514 -17.14 -0.07 -9.36
N PHE A 515 -18.04 -0.18 -8.39
CA PHE A 515 -19.43 0.23 -8.51
C PHE A 515 -19.81 1.35 -7.51
N SER A 516 -18.90 1.77 -6.62
CA SER A 516 -19.16 2.95 -5.79
C SER A 516 -18.91 4.20 -6.63
N SER A 517 -19.91 4.51 -7.46
CA SER A 517 -20.10 5.81 -8.10
C SER A 517 -20.48 6.91 -7.09
N ASP A 518 -19.89 6.89 -5.89
CA ASP A 518 -19.94 8.04 -4.99
C ASP A 518 -18.82 8.98 -5.41
N VAL A 519 -19.20 9.91 -6.28
CA VAL A 519 -18.51 11.15 -6.67
C VAL A 519 -18.28 12.08 -5.46
N ASP A 520 -18.53 11.62 -4.24
CA ASP A 520 -18.21 12.34 -3.01
C ASP A 520 -16.76 12.04 -2.61
N VAL A 521 -15.87 13.01 -2.87
CA VAL A 521 -14.47 13.11 -2.39
C VAL A 521 -14.37 13.07 -0.85
N THR A 522 -15.48 12.94 -0.14
CA THR A 522 -15.52 12.77 1.31
C THR A 522 -15.38 11.29 1.70
N PRO A 523 -14.45 10.94 2.61
CA PRO A 523 -14.36 9.57 3.13
C PRO A 523 -15.72 9.13 3.68
N SER A 524 -16.13 7.91 3.33
CA SER A 524 -17.42 7.37 3.75
C SER A 524 -17.56 7.37 5.28
N TRP A 525 -18.80 7.29 5.77
CA TRP A 525 -19.07 7.19 7.21
C TRP A 525 -18.26 6.06 7.86
N SER A 526 -18.19 4.89 7.21
CA SER A 526 -17.41 3.77 7.69
C SER A 526 -15.92 4.11 7.77
N MET A 527 -15.32 4.72 6.73
CA MET A 527 -13.91 5.10 6.76
C MET A 527 -13.54 6.10 7.88
N ARG A 528 -14.41 7.07 8.17
CA ARG A 528 -14.15 8.06 9.24
C ARG A 528 -14.46 7.55 10.65
N ASN A 529 -15.21 6.46 10.76
CA ASN A 529 -15.60 5.84 12.02
C ASN A 529 -14.89 4.49 12.26
N SER A 530 -13.98 4.12 11.36
CA SER A 530 -13.09 2.98 11.50
C SER A 530 -12.00 3.25 12.52
N VAL A 531 -11.73 2.24 13.34
CA VAL A 531 -10.59 2.20 14.26
C VAL A 531 -9.89 0.86 14.12
N THR A 532 -8.57 0.90 14.25
CA THR A 532 -7.72 -0.29 14.24
C THR A 532 -6.98 -0.39 15.56
N PHE A 533 -7.21 -1.47 16.29
CA PHE A 533 -6.44 -1.79 17.49
C PHE A 533 -5.35 -2.80 17.16
N GLU A 534 -4.13 -2.51 17.59
CA GLU A 534 -3.06 -3.50 17.71
C GLU A 534 -2.93 -3.92 19.16
N CYS A 535 -2.99 -5.23 19.37
CA CYS A 535 -2.79 -5.87 20.65
C CYS A 535 -1.52 -6.74 20.55
N GLU A 536 -0.57 -6.55 21.45
CA GLU A 536 0.67 -7.33 21.50
C GLU A 536 0.98 -7.79 22.91
N MET A 537 1.66 -8.94 23.01
CA MET A 537 2.23 -9.43 24.25
C MET A 537 3.54 -8.69 24.55
N ALA A 538 3.54 -7.83 25.57
CA ALA A 538 4.76 -7.22 26.09
C ALA A 538 5.32 -8.08 27.22
N TYR A 539 6.59 -8.48 27.09
CA TYR A 539 7.34 -9.12 28.16
C TYR A 539 8.09 -8.04 28.95
N ASP A 540 7.57 -7.68 30.12
CA ASP A 540 8.28 -6.85 31.08
C ASP A 540 9.04 -7.75 32.07
N TYR A 541 10.27 -7.39 32.40
CA TYR A 541 11.02 -8.09 33.45
C TYR A 541 10.50 -7.64 34.83
N ASP A 542 9.88 -8.55 35.58
CA ASP A 542 9.43 -8.34 36.96
C ASP A 542 10.24 -9.23 37.89
N PRO A 543 11.19 -8.68 38.67
CA PRO A 543 12.06 -9.47 39.56
C PRO A 543 11.32 -10.18 40.70
N HIS A 544 10.00 -9.97 40.83
CA HIS A 544 9.16 -10.59 41.86
C HIS A 544 8.33 -11.78 41.36
N THR A 545 8.37 -12.12 40.06
CA THR A 545 7.81 -13.39 39.55
C THR A 545 8.89 -14.48 39.51
N GLU A 546 8.54 -15.74 39.73
CA GLU A 546 9.51 -16.86 39.80
C GLU A 546 10.35 -17.01 38.51
N ASP A 547 9.83 -16.57 37.37
CA ASP A 547 10.53 -16.57 36.06
C ASP A 547 11.05 -15.18 35.64
N GLY A 548 10.90 -14.15 36.50
CA GLY A 548 11.35 -12.80 36.20
C GLY A 548 10.58 -12.09 35.08
N GLN A 549 9.55 -12.70 34.49
CA GLN A 549 8.77 -12.15 33.37
C GLN A 549 7.32 -11.93 33.78
N ARG A 550 6.79 -10.74 33.50
CA ARG A 550 5.37 -10.43 33.54
C ARG A 550 4.92 -10.16 32.11
N CYS A 551 4.02 -10.99 31.59
CA CYS A 551 3.43 -10.74 30.30
C CYS A 551 2.26 -9.77 30.47
N LYS A 552 2.33 -8.61 29.81
CA LYS A 552 1.27 -7.61 29.82
C LYS A 552 0.79 -7.38 28.40
N ALA A 553 -0.52 -7.50 28.19
CA ALA A 553 -1.14 -7.06 26.95
C ALA A 553 -0.93 -5.55 26.77
N SER A 554 -0.24 -5.17 25.69
CA SER A 554 -0.16 -3.79 25.22
C SER A 554 -1.20 -3.59 24.12
N ILE A 555 -2.00 -2.54 24.23
CA ILE A 555 -3.07 -2.23 23.26
C ILE A 555 -2.98 -0.76 22.90
N TRP A 556 -3.03 -0.46 21.60
CA TRP A 556 -3.11 0.90 21.10
C TRP A 556 -3.96 0.97 19.83
N CYS A 557 -4.52 2.15 19.58
CA CYS A 557 -5.25 2.47 18.36
C CYS A 557 -4.29 3.10 17.35
N LYS A 558 -4.20 2.56 16.12
CA LYS A 558 -3.26 3.01 15.08
C LYS A 558 -3.52 4.44 14.63
N GLU A 559 -4.78 4.83 14.57
CA GLU A 559 -5.22 6.12 14.04
C GLU A 559 -5.02 7.26 15.05
N LEU A 560 -4.63 6.96 16.29
CA LEU A 560 -4.44 7.95 17.36
C LEU A 560 -2.95 8.25 17.60
N SER A 561 -2.63 9.50 17.92
CA SER A 561 -1.28 9.88 18.36
C SER A 561 -0.89 9.19 19.68
N VAL A 562 0.39 9.24 20.05
CA VAL A 562 0.88 8.68 21.33
C VAL A 562 0.16 9.33 22.52
N GLU A 563 -0.02 10.65 22.48
CA GLU A 563 -0.73 11.41 23.51
C GLU A 563 -2.21 11.04 23.55
N MET A 564 -2.84 10.86 22.40
CA MET A 564 -4.25 10.45 22.31
C MET A 564 -4.46 9.03 22.81
N ASN A 565 -3.54 8.10 22.54
CA ASN A 565 -3.55 6.75 23.10
C ASN A 565 -3.33 6.74 24.62
N ALA A 566 -2.49 7.63 25.15
CA ALA A 566 -2.36 7.82 26.59
C ALA A 566 -3.67 8.36 27.21
N LYS A 567 -4.29 9.35 26.56
CA LYS A 567 -5.59 9.90 26.96
C LYS A 567 -6.72 8.87 26.88
N LEU A 568 -6.76 8.03 25.85
CA LEU A 568 -7.71 6.92 25.70
C LEU A 568 -7.65 5.98 26.91
N ARG A 569 -6.43 5.57 27.30
CA ARG A 569 -6.21 4.71 28.47
C ARG A 569 -6.64 5.35 29.77
N GLN A 570 -6.39 6.65 29.93
CA GLN A 570 -6.85 7.41 31.09
C GLN A 570 -8.39 7.48 31.15
N LEU A 571 -9.03 7.85 30.04
CA LEU A 571 -10.49 8.01 29.95
C LEU A 571 -11.26 6.69 30.13
N GLU A 572 -10.65 5.55 29.82
CA GLU A 572 -11.26 4.25 30.05
C GLU A 572 -11.30 3.86 31.53
N GLN A 573 -10.40 4.41 32.34
CA GLN A 573 -10.39 4.19 33.80
C GLN A 573 -11.37 5.10 34.54
N GLU A 574 -11.92 6.13 33.88
CA GLU A 574 -12.84 7.10 34.48
C GLU A 574 -14.30 6.62 34.43
N THR A 575 -14.86 6.27 35.59
CA THR A 575 -16.21 5.67 35.71
C THR A 575 -17.36 6.68 35.48
N ASN A 576 -17.12 7.99 35.65
CA ASN A 576 -18.12 9.05 35.54
C ASN A 576 -17.74 10.09 34.46
N ARG A 577 -17.30 9.62 33.29
CA ARG A 577 -16.95 10.50 32.18
C ARG A 577 -18.19 11.16 31.59
N LYS A 578 -18.17 12.49 31.45
CA LYS A 578 -19.20 13.20 30.67
C LYS A 578 -18.95 12.94 29.19
N GLN A 579 -19.96 12.48 28.47
CA GLN A 579 -19.84 12.32 27.03
C GLN A 579 -19.69 13.72 26.38
N PRO A 580 -18.63 13.96 25.60
CA PRO A 580 -18.47 15.22 24.89
C PRO A 580 -19.60 15.40 23.88
N ASN A 581 -20.06 16.63 23.67
CA ASN A 581 -21.08 16.92 22.68
C ASN A 581 -20.54 16.59 21.28
N VAL A 582 -21.16 15.61 20.62
CA VAL A 582 -20.76 15.09 19.30
C VAL A 582 -20.56 16.22 18.29
N ILE A 583 -21.43 17.24 18.31
CA ILE A 583 -21.44 18.36 17.37
C ILE A 583 -20.15 19.22 17.47
N THR A 584 -19.50 19.21 18.63
CA THR A 584 -18.30 20.03 18.91
C THR A 584 -16.97 19.31 18.68
N LEU A 585 -17.00 18.02 18.32
CA LEU A 585 -15.80 17.23 18.09
C LEU A 585 -15.10 17.66 16.80
N ASP A 586 -13.77 17.76 16.85
CA ASP A 586 -12.93 17.81 15.66
C ASP A 586 -12.74 16.38 15.10
N PRO A 587 -12.14 16.20 13.90
CA PRO A 587 -11.94 14.87 13.32
C PRO A 587 -11.14 13.91 14.22
N ALA A 588 -10.14 14.40 14.94
CA ALA A 588 -9.37 13.60 15.90
C ALA A 588 -10.22 13.19 17.12
N GLY A 589 -11.10 14.07 17.60
CA GLY A 589 -12.07 13.81 18.65
C GLY A 589 -13.11 12.76 18.25
N VAL A 590 -13.50 12.69 16.98
CA VAL A 590 -14.36 11.61 16.45
C VAL A 590 -13.64 10.26 16.52
N LEU A 591 -12.38 10.17 16.13
CA LEU A 591 -11.59 8.94 16.23
C LEU A 591 -11.38 8.50 17.68
N LEU A 592 -11.08 9.44 18.58
CA LEU A 592 -10.94 9.16 20.00
C LEU A 592 -12.28 8.64 20.59
N ARG A 593 -13.40 9.26 20.21
CA ARG A 593 -14.74 8.82 20.59
C ARG A 593 -15.07 7.43 20.03
N ALA A 594 -14.74 7.17 18.76
CA ALA A 594 -14.93 5.87 18.13
C ALA A 594 -14.16 4.77 18.84
N ALA A 595 -12.90 5.03 19.20
CA ALA A 595 -12.06 4.08 19.94
C ALA A 595 -12.54 3.84 21.39
N LEU A 596 -13.20 4.82 22.01
CA LEU A 596 -13.60 4.77 23.41
C LEU A 596 -15.02 4.24 23.63
N ASP A 597 -15.96 4.67 22.80
CA ASP A 597 -17.41 4.47 22.97
C ASP A 597 -18.07 3.77 21.77
N GLY A 598 -17.32 3.57 20.67
CA GLY A 598 -17.81 3.01 19.44
C GLY A 598 -18.13 4.06 18.38
N PRO A 599 -18.31 3.63 17.12
CA PRO A 599 -18.54 4.53 15.98
C PRO A 599 -19.82 5.35 16.16
N LEU A 600 -19.82 6.59 15.65
CA LEU A 600 -21.01 7.45 15.66
C LEU A 600 -22.13 6.80 14.87
N ASP A 601 -23.36 6.83 15.35
CA ASP A 601 -24.48 6.32 14.57
C ASP A 601 -24.78 7.21 13.34
N SER A 602 -25.66 6.74 12.46
CA SER A 602 -25.99 7.48 11.23
C SER A 602 -26.61 8.85 11.50
N ALA A 603 -27.34 9.04 12.61
CA ALA A 603 -27.96 10.32 12.97
C ALA A 603 -26.92 11.29 13.56
N GLU A 604 -26.09 10.80 14.49
CA GLU A 604 -24.97 11.51 15.11
C GLU A 604 -23.97 11.97 14.06
N TRP A 605 -23.61 11.08 13.12
CA TRP A 605 -22.73 11.41 12.01
C TRP A 605 -23.30 12.52 11.12
N ARG A 606 -24.59 12.43 10.75
CA ARG A 606 -25.24 13.44 9.92
C ARG A 606 -25.29 14.79 10.65
N ALA A 607 -25.57 14.80 11.95
CA ALA A 607 -25.58 16.00 12.77
C ALA A 607 -24.18 16.64 12.83
N TRP A 608 -23.15 15.84 13.13
CA TRP A 608 -21.76 16.28 13.12
C TRP A 608 -21.34 16.84 11.76
N ARG A 609 -21.55 16.09 10.66
CA ARG A 609 -21.18 16.50 9.30
C ARG A 609 -21.87 17.80 8.90
N SER A 610 -23.16 17.95 9.23
CA SER A 610 -23.92 19.17 8.93
C SER A 610 -23.34 20.40 9.66
N GLU A 611 -22.91 20.23 10.91
CA GLU A 611 -22.27 21.31 11.65
C GLU A 611 -20.87 21.64 11.13
N GLN A 612 -20.05 20.63 10.80
CA GLN A 612 -18.73 20.88 10.21
C GLN A 612 -18.84 21.66 8.90
N LEU A 613 -19.83 21.32 8.05
CA LEU A 613 -20.14 22.06 6.83
C LEU A 613 -20.59 23.50 7.13
N ARG A 614 -21.32 23.71 8.23
CA ARG A 614 -21.77 25.04 8.66
C ARG A 614 -20.62 25.91 9.18
N LEU A 615 -19.68 25.33 9.93
CA LEU A 615 -18.58 26.03 10.58
C LEU A 615 -17.41 26.32 9.63
N TYR A 616 -17.11 25.40 8.72
CA TYR A 616 -15.91 25.46 7.88
C TYR A 616 -16.21 25.60 6.38
N GLY A 617 -17.49 25.68 6.00
CA GLY A 617 -17.92 25.64 4.60
C GLY A 617 -17.84 24.23 4.01
N PRO A 618 -18.17 24.05 2.70
CA PRO A 618 -17.87 22.81 2.01
C PRO A 618 -16.39 22.45 2.18
N LEU A 619 -16.11 21.19 2.51
CA LEU A 619 -14.75 20.68 2.53
C LEU A 619 -14.09 20.87 1.15
N PRO A 620 -12.77 21.09 1.08
CA PRO A 620 -12.04 21.15 -0.19
C PRO A 620 -12.37 19.90 -1.04
N GLY A 621 -12.87 20.10 -2.26
CA GLY A 621 -13.29 19.02 -3.15
C GLY A 621 -14.78 18.65 -3.10
N SER A 622 -15.64 19.51 -2.54
CA SER A 622 -17.10 19.34 -2.62
C SER A 622 -17.65 19.49 -4.05
N ALA A 623 -18.82 18.89 -4.33
CA ALA A 623 -19.51 19.03 -5.61
C ALA A 623 -19.80 20.48 -6.00
N ASP A 624 -20.04 21.38 -5.03
CA ASP A 624 -20.28 22.81 -5.29
C ASP A 624 -18.98 23.56 -5.67
N GLU A 625 -17.85 23.16 -5.10
CA GLU A 625 -16.53 23.71 -5.46
C GLU A 625 -16.06 23.18 -6.82
N PHE A 626 -16.33 21.91 -7.12
CA PHE A 626 -16.12 21.30 -8.42
C PHE A 626 -17.03 21.90 -9.50
N ALA A 627 -18.31 22.14 -9.18
CA ALA A 627 -19.24 22.81 -10.09
C ALA A 627 -18.80 24.25 -10.39
N LYS A 628 -18.27 24.96 -9.39
CA LYS A 628 -17.71 26.30 -9.56
C LYS A 628 -16.39 26.29 -10.35
N GLU A 629 -15.51 25.32 -10.12
CA GLU A 629 -14.28 25.13 -10.91
C GLU A 629 -14.60 24.78 -12.37
N ILE A 630 -15.62 23.97 -12.61
CA ILE A 630 -16.14 23.69 -13.96
C ILE A 630 -16.73 24.98 -14.57
N GLU A 631 -17.58 25.72 -13.86
CA GLU A 631 -18.10 27.01 -14.35
C GLU A 631 -16.98 27.99 -14.74
N ASP A 632 -15.96 28.13 -13.90
CA ASP A 632 -14.82 29.03 -14.14
C ASP A 632 -13.90 28.53 -15.27
N TYR A 633 -13.75 27.21 -15.44
CA TYR A 633 -12.97 26.60 -16.53
C TYR A 633 -13.68 26.74 -17.89
N TRP A 634 -14.99 26.49 -17.93
CA TRP A 634 -15.79 26.60 -19.15
C TRP A 634 -16.02 28.06 -19.57
N ALA A 635 -16.09 29.00 -18.63
CA ALA A 635 -16.11 30.44 -18.91
C ALA A 635 -14.83 30.93 -19.61
N ARG A 636 -13.70 30.23 -19.45
CA ARG A 636 -12.42 30.58 -20.10
C ARG A 636 -12.28 30.01 -21.52
N LEU A 637 -13.11 29.04 -21.90
CA LEU A 637 -12.94 28.29 -23.15
C LEU A 637 -13.60 28.90 -24.40
N ASN A 638 -14.25 30.07 -24.32
CA ASN A 638 -14.85 30.78 -25.47
C ASN A 638 -15.57 29.85 -26.48
N SER A 639 -16.36 28.89 -25.98
CA SER A 639 -17.13 27.95 -26.81
C SER A 639 -18.46 28.58 -27.27
N PRO A 640 -18.91 28.34 -28.52
CA PRO A 640 -20.13 28.95 -29.08
C PRO A 640 -21.46 28.36 -28.57
N PHE A 641 -21.43 27.35 -27.69
CA PHE A 641 -22.64 26.73 -27.16
C PHE A 641 -23.13 27.44 -25.89
N SER A 642 -24.36 27.99 -25.93
CA SER A 642 -24.97 28.74 -24.82
C SER A 642 -25.09 27.89 -23.55
N PRO A 643 -24.30 28.19 -22.49
CA PRO A 643 -24.24 27.38 -21.27
C PRO A 643 -25.58 27.32 -20.52
N LYS A 644 -26.45 28.30 -20.73
CA LYS A 644 -27.75 28.42 -20.07
C LYS A 644 -28.75 27.35 -20.51
N LEU A 645 -28.63 26.81 -21.72
CA LEU A 645 -29.60 25.84 -22.26
C LEU A 645 -29.35 24.43 -21.70
N LEU A 646 -28.08 24.00 -21.71
CA LEU A 646 -27.67 22.68 -21.21
C LEU A 646 -27.86 22.57 -19.68
N PHE A 647 -27.57 23.65 -18.93
CA PHE A 647 -27.81 23.69 -17.49
C PHE A 647 -29.30 23.66 -17.13
N LYS A 648 -30.16 24.23 -17.98
CA LYS A 648 -31.61 24.17 -17.78
C LYS A 648 -32.11 22.74 -17.98
N GLU A 649 -31.63 22.04 -18.99
CA GLU A 649 -32.01 20.64 -19.26
C GLU A 649 -31.51 19.67 -18.20
N LEU A 650 -30.25 19.79 -17.76
CA LEU A 650 -29.70 18.97 -16.67
C LEU A 650 -30.42 19.21 -15.33
N ARG A 651 -30.82 20.45 -15.05
CA ARG A 651 -31.56 20.79 -13.84
C ARG A 651 -33.01 20.29 -13.86
N GLU A 652 -33.68 20.33 -15.01
CA GLU A 652 -35.01 19.76 -15.15
C GLU A 652 -34.97 18.22 -15.10
N TYR A 653 -33.97 17.60 -15.73
CA TYR A 653 -33.72 16.15 -15.62
C TYR A 653 -33.45 15.70 -14.17
N ALA A 654 -32.67 16.47 -13.41
CA ALA A 654 -32.40 16.20 -12.00
C ALA A 654 -33.63 16.38 -11.10
N LYS A 655 -34.52 17.34 -11.40
CA LYS A 655 -35.80 17.51 -10.67
C LYS A 655 -36.77 16.38 -10.96
N GLU A 656 -36.80 15.89 -12.20
CA GLU A 656 -37.65 14.78 -12.63
C GLU A 656 -37.23 13.46 -11.98
N LYS A 657 -35.92 13.19 -11.90
CA LYS A 657 -35.37 11.98 -11.28
C LYS A 657 -35.29 12.02 -9.75
N TYR A 658 -35.13 13.20 -9.14
CA TYR A 658 -34.89 13.35 -7.70
C TYR A 658 -35.76 14.46 -7.06
N PRO A 659 -37.09 14.30 -7.02
CA PRO A 659 -38.03 15.36 -6.62
C PRO A 659 -37.90 15.80 -5.15
N GLY A 660 -37.16 15.06 -4.31
CA GLY A 660 -36.91 15.40 -2.90
C GLY A 660 -35.65 16.22 -2.61
N ALA A 661 -34.74 16.39 -3.58
CA ALA A 661 -33.44 17.02 -3.36
C ALA A 661 -33.47 18.57 -3.42
N PHE A 662 -34.53 19.17 -3.98
CA PHE A 662 -34.67 20.62 -4.11
C PHE A 662 -35.83 21.13 -3.23
N GLY A 663 -35.48 21.65 -2.05
CA GLY A 663 -36.45 22.20 -1.10
C GLY A 663 -37.31 23.33 -1.68
N LYS A 664 -38.59 23.36 -1.31
CA LYS A 664 -39.59 24.37 -1.71
C LYS A 664 -39.08 25.79 -1.38
N SER A 665 -38.73 26.55 -2.42
CA SER A 665 -38.51 27.99 -2.31
C SER A 665 -39.81 28.68 -1.86
N ARG A 666 -39.79 29.26 -0.65
CA ARG A 666 -40.85 30.16 -0.16
C ARG A 666 -40.88 31.40 -1.06
N GLY A 667 -41.91 31.49 -1.91
CA GLY A 667 -42.18 32.69 -2.70
C GLY A 667 -42.47 33.90 -1.80
N LYS A 668 -41.58 34.89 -1.83
CA LYS A 668 -41.90 36.27 -1.43
C LYS A 668 -42.78 36.87 -2.53
N LYS A 669 -44.09 37.01 -2.27
CA LYS A 669 -44.95 37.91 -3.04
C LYS A 669 -44.45 39.34 -2.83
N ARG A 670 -43.92 39.94 -3.90
CA ARG A 670 -43.82 41.40 -4.04
C ARG A 670 -45.09 41.84 -4.76
N THR A 671 -45.97 42.54 -4.05
CA THR A 671 -47.07 43.32 -4.62
C THR A 671 -46.49 44.51 -5.37
N GLN A 672 -46.92 44.71 -6.62
CA GLN A 672 -47.02 46.03 -7.24
C GLN A 672 -48.05 45.97 -8.37
N THR A 673 -49.14 46.72 -8.14
CA THR A 673 -50.26 47.15 -9.01
C THR A 673 -50.90 46.13 -9.93
#